data_AF-A0A7Y4K2K2-F1
#
_entry.id   AF-A0A7Y4K2K2-F1
#
_cell.length_a   1.000
_cell.length_b   1.000
_cell.length_c   1.000
_cell.angle_alpha   90.00
_cell.angle_beta   90.00
_cell.angle_gamma   90.00
#
_symmetry.space_group_name_H-M   'P 1'
#
loop_
_entity.id
_entity.type
_entity.pdbx_description
1 polymer ?
#
loop_
_entity_poly.entity_id
_entity_poly.type
_entity_poly.pdbx_seq_one_letter_code
_entity_poly.pdbx_strand_id
1 'polypeptide(L)'
;MALLVSGCDAIDLSELTQRDAMTRVRAEPPGEHCEFGGDAVLTGLDQDRDGELDDAEVTATEYVCDDAIPKVRTRSRAEPHGVNCALGGQAVESGLDRNANGQLDDGEVAIADFVCATSVANVLLRVRPVAPGEKCPLGGQLSHAGHDANGNGLLEDEEISQEVYACDEPAPVLSRLRVLPAFTAPCDGDDRGGLMLEAGVDLNGDGALATSELEATAYACGLEPSDLKVYHDGEPAGPNCARSGTRVDAIQDRDRDGELDAGGFAATVYVCQAARVHDGTYVVASPTDLVALEGVTHLRGTLTFSAPTLTDASLPSLAVIQGSLTAEGNSSLRRLSLPALRFVGGDVAVRSNARLDALALGGTSGAVLWVERSLFVEDNPMLPTLAGLAAVQPRDSIFLRANNAMVEPGPLPRVVVLQGSLVIEDNLRMDRTPFVNLARVHGDVRLAGNAGMPAPSGLENLTHVDGTLELRENTALEVLHPLARLGSVGELNLIGNPRLTDTSGFTRLSYAGRIFIQGNKELVSAGNMPVLEQVTQGFSVRYNEKLQRVHRLPALRSASSVSATGNPVLTSLEGFNQLIRLTTLEALGNAALTSLGDLALLRELDVLNLQGNAALTRFDLPELARVSGAFVVVDNAMLPTCRATALAASVFQGDPAAGVNIRDNDDAATCP
;
A
#
# COMPACT_ATOMS: atom_id res chain seq x y z
N MET A 1 -125.70 -1.54 -34.95
CA MET A 1 -124.94 -0.44 -35.57
C MET A 1 -123.52 -0.52 -35.04
N ALA A 2 -122.51 -0.47 -35.92
CA ALA A 2 -121.07 -0.22 -35.67
C ALA A 2 -120.17 -1.33 -35.03
N LEU A 3 -119.35 -1.99 -35.87
CA LEU A 3 -117.87 -1.92 -35.97
C LEU A 3 -116.98 -1.69 -34.71
N LEU A 4 -116.06 -2.63 -34.39
CA LEU A 4 -114.56 -2.53 -34.41
C LEU A 4 -113.81 -3.52 -33.46
N VAL A 5 -112.97 -4.38 -34.08
CA VAL A 5 -111.57 -4.82 -33.79
C VAL A 5 -111.00 -4.90 -32.35
N SER A 6 -110.47 -6.08 -31.99
CA SER A 6 -109.11 -6.40 -31.46
C SER A 6 -109.18 -7.71 -30.65
N GLY A 7 -108.26 -8.66 -30.64
CA GLY A 7 -106.93 -8.84 -31.21
C GLY A 7 -106.52 -10.31 -30.95
N CYS A 8 -105.59 -10.83 -31.75
CA CYS A 8 -104.99 -12.14 -31.53
C CYS A 8 -103.97 -12.04 -30.39
N ASP A 9 -104.22 -12.69 -29.26
CA ASP A 9 -103.14 -13.10 -28.36
C ASP A 9 -102.65 -14.46 -28.84
N ALA A 10 -101.46 -14.46 -29.44
CA ALA A 10 -100.68 -15.66 -29.66
C ALA A 10 -100.28 -16.19 -28.28
N ILE A 11 -100.69 -17.42 -27.96
CA ILE A 11 -100.11 -18.18 -26.85
C ILE A 11 -98.64 -18.38 -27.21
N ASP A 12 -97.76 -17.69 -26.51
CA ASP A 12 -96.32 -17.91 -26.61
C ASP A 12 -95.99 -19.23 -25.91
N LEU A 13 -95.81 -20.29 -26.71
CA LEU A 13 -95.43 -21.63 -26.22
C LEU A 13 -93.97 -21.67 -25.70
N SER A 14 -93.20 -20.58 -25.81
CA SER A 14 -91.84 -20.51 -25.24
C SER A 14 -91.82 -20.42 -23.71
N GLU A 15 -92.86 -19.84 -23.06
CA GLU A 15 -92.97 -19.79 -21.60
C GLU A 15 -93.40 -21.13 -20.95
N LEU A 16 -93.90 -22.09 -21.73
CA LEU A 16 -94.31 -23.42 -21.23
C LEU A 16 -93.21 -24.48 -21.32
N THR A 17 -92.06 -24.17 -21.94
CA THR A 17 -90.96 -25.15 -22.12
C THR A 17 -89.56 -24.65 -21.77
N GLN A 18 -89.38 -23.36 -21.48
CA GLN A 18 -88.12 -22.87 -20.91
C GLN A 18 -88.09 -23.14 -19.40
N ARG A 19 -87.10 -23.92 -18.98
CA ARG A 19 -86.69 -24.08 -17.58
C ARG A 19 -85.40 -23.28 -17.42
N ASP A 20 -85.28 -22.55 -16.33
CA ASP A 20 -84.10 -21.74 -16.07
C ASP A 20 -82.92 -22.66 -15.73
N ALA A 21 -81.80 -22.45 -16.42
CA ALA A 21 -80.57 -23.15 -16.11
C ALA A 21 -79.94 -22.50 -14.88
N MET A 22 -79.77 -23.28 -13.81
CA MET A 22 -79.25 -22.84 -12.53
C MET A 22 -77.90 -23.50 -12.25
N THR A 23 -77.04 -22.76 -11.55
CA THR A 23 -75.73 -23.23 -11.10
C THR A 23 -75.61 -23.03 -9.59
N ARG A 24 -75.13 -24.06 -8.89
CA ARG A 24 -74.87 -24.02 -7.45
C ARG A 24 -73.47 -24.53 -7.17
N VAL A 25 -72.70 -23.76 -6.41
CA VAL A 25 -71.34 -24.12 -6.01
C VAL A 25 -71.37 -24.70 -4.60
N ARG A 26 -70.71 -25.84 -4.40
CA ARG A 26 -70.51 -26.47 -3.11
C ARG A 26 -69.04 -26.80 -2.91
N ALA A 27 -68.50 -26.53 -1.73
CA ALA A 27 -67.14 -26.95 -1.39
C ALA A 27 -66.99 -28.47 -1.51
N GLU A 28 -65.96 -28.91 -2.22
CA GLU A 28 -65.55 -30.31 -2.34
C GLU A 28 -64.38 -30.59 -1.38
N PRO A 29 -64.52 -31.52 -0.43
CA PRO A 29 -63.44 -31.87 0.48
C PRO A 29 -62.31 -32.64 -0.25
N PRO A 30 -61.07 -32.62 0.27
CA PRO A 30 -59.97 -33.43 -0.27
C PRO A 30 -60.32 -34.91 -0.35
N GLY A 31 -60.17 -35.53 -1.53
CA GLY A 31 -60.62 -36.90 -1.77
C GLY A 31 -60.42 -37.38 -3.21
N GLU A 32 -61.21 -38.39 -3.62
CA GLU A 32 -61.10 -39.04 -4.94
C GLU A 32 -61.37 -38.10 -6.13
N HIS A 33 -62.12 -37.01 -5.92
CA HIS A 33 -62.46 -36.05 -6.99
C HIS A 33 -61.48 -34.89 -7.10
N CYS A 34 -61.02 -34.35 -5.96
CA CYS A 34 -59.96 -33.36 -5.90
C CYS A 34 -59.01 -33.69 -4.73
N GLU A 35 -57.74 -33.98 -5.04
CA GLU A 35 -56.76 -34.42 -4.04
C GLU A 35 -56.53 -33.39 -2.92
N PHE A 36 -56.65 -32.10 -3.22
CA PHE A 36 -56.42 -30.98 -2.30
C PHE A 36 -57.70 -30.24 -1.89
N GLY A 37 -58.88 -30.76 -2.25
CA GLY A 37 -60.16 -30.06 -2.12
C GLY A 37 -60.41 -29.09 -3.30
N GLY A 38 -61.53 -28.38 -3.27
CA GLY A 38 -61.89 -27.39 -4.27
C GLY A 38 -63.37 -27.08 -4.25
N ASP A 39 -63.94 -26.75 -5.41
CA ASP A 39 -65.36 -26.45 -5.57
C ASP A 39 -66.01 -27.42 -6.57
N ALA A 40 -67.14 -28.00 -6.18
CA ALA A 40 -68.04 -28.73 -7.07
C ALA A 40 -69.10 -27.75 -7.61
N VAL A 41 -69.05 -27.50 -8.92
CA VAL A 41 -70.02 -26.70 -9.66
C VAL A 41 -71.12 -27.64 -10.17
N LEU A 42 -72.30 -27.52 -9.59
CA LEU A 42 -73.47 -28.30 -9.92
C LEU A 42 -74.32 -27.51 -10.90
N THR A 43 -74.73 -28.12 -12.02
CA THR A 43 -75.56 -27.48 -13.05
C THR A 43 -76.79 -28.31 -13.38
N GLY A 44 -77.92 -27.64 -13.55
CA GLY A 44 -79.20 -28.28 -13.83
C GLY A 44 -80.25 -27.29 -14.30
N LEU A 45 -81.42 -27.81 -14.61
CA LEU A 45 -82.60 -27.01 -14.93
C LEU A 45 -83.48 -27.02 -13.70
N ASP A 46 -83.93 -25.86 -13.24
CA ASP A 46 -84.94 -25.72 -12.19
C ASP A 46 -86.26 -26.35 -12.71
N GLN A 47 -86.56 -27.55 -12.22
CA GLN A 47 -87.60 -28.41 -12.76
C GLN A 47 -88.96 -28.12 -12.16
N ASP A 48 -89.00 -27.69 -10.90
CA ASP A 48 -90.21 -27.37 -10.16
C ASP A 48 -90.48 -25.86 -10.03
N ARG A 49 -89.56 -25.02 -10.51
CA ARG A 49 -89.62 -23.56 -10.62
C ARG A 49 -89.64 -22.86 -9.27
N ASP A 50 -88.96 -23.41 -8.28
CA ASP A 50 -88.87 -22.81 -6.96
C ASP A 50 -87.73 -21.76 -6.85
N GLY A 51 -86.89 -21.65 -7.88
CA GLY A 51 -85.80 -20.68 -7.98
C GLY A 51 -84.50 -21.12 -7.30
N GLU A 52 -84.41 -22.35 -6.80
CA GLU A 52 -83.18 -22.96 -6.31
C GLU A 52 -82.76 -24.15 -7.21
N LEU A 53 -81.54 -24.67 -7.01
CA LEU A 53 -81.11 -25.90 -7.69
C LEU A 53 -81.00 -27.01 -6.65
N ASP A 54 -81.99 -27.90 -6.65
CA ASP A 54 -82.06 -29.02 -5.73
C ASP A 54 -81.19 -30.21 -6.18
N ASP A 55 -80.82 -31.07 -5.23
CA ASP A 55 -79.97 -32.25 -5.50
C ASP A 55 -80.57 -33.20 -6.56
N ALA A 56 -81.90 -33.25 -6.64
CA ALA A 56 -82.62 -34.05 -7.63
C ALA A 56 -82.60 -33.47 -9.05
N GLU A 57 -82.26 -32.19 -9.18
CA GLU A 57 -82.32 -31.41 -10.42
C GLU A 57 -80.95 -31.25 -11.08
N VAL A 58 -79.88 -31.57 -10.35
CA VAL A 58 -78.51 -31.58 -10.85
C VAL A 58 -78.38 -32.61 -11.98
N THR A 59 -77.97 -32.13 -13.16
CA THR A 59 -77.75 -32.97 -14.35
C THR A 59 -76.28 -33.14 -14.68
N ALA A 60 -75.41 -32.24 -14.21
CA ALA A 60 -73.97 -32.36 -14.33
C ALA A 60 -73.26 -31.75 -13.11
N THR A 61 -72.13 -32.36 -12.75
CA THR A 61 -71.22 -31.88 -11.71
C THR A 61 -69.84 -31.75 -12.33
N GLU A 62 -69.26 -30.55 -12.25
CA GLU A 62 -67.89 -30.28 -12.66
C GLU A 62 -67.08 -29.92 -11.41
N TYR A 63 -65.87 -30.47 -11.29
CA TYR A 63 -65.00 -30.22 -10.16
C TYR A 63 -63.89 -29.24 -10.57
N VAL A 64 -63.82 -28.13 -9.87
CA VAL A 64 -62.72 -27.17 -9.97
C VAL A 64 -61.82 -27.43 -8.77
N CYS A 65 -60.75 -28.19 -9.00
CA CYS A 65 -59.83 -28.59 -7.94
C CYS A 65 -58.85 -27.47 -7.59
N ASP A 66 -58.56 -27.34 -6.30
CA ASP A 66 -57.47 -26.49 -5.82
C ASP A 66 -56.12 -27.14 -6.17
N ASP A 67 -55.17 -26.29 -6.58
CA ASP A 67 -53.79 -26.73 -6.82
C ASP A 67 -53.08 -27.09 -5.51
N ALA A 68 -52.13 -28.02 -5.58
CA ALA A 68 -51.27 -28.34 -4.45
C ALA A 68 -50.56 -27.08 -3.95
N ILE A 69 -50.65 -26.79 -2.64
CA ILE A 69 -49.87 -25.71 -2.04
C ILE A 69 -48.38 -26.09 -2.19
N PRO A 70 -47.57 -25.33 -2.96
CA PRO A 70 -46.17 -25.66 -3.19
C PRO A 70 -45.44 -25.73 -1.85
N LYS A 71 -44.75 -26.84 -1.59
CA LYS A 71 -44.00 -27.02 -0.33
C LYS A 71 -42.62 -26.42 -0.46
N VAL A 72 -42.15 -25.78 0.61
CA VAL A 72 -40.75 -25.34 0.70
C VAL A 72 -39.86 -26.59 0.83
N ARG A 73 -38.87 -26.70 -0.05
CA ARG A 73 -37.83 -27.72 -0.01
C ARG A 73 -36.47 -27.07 0.19
N THR A 74 -35.58 -27.80 0.86
CA THR A 74 -34.20 -27.38 1.10
C THR A 74 -33.25 -28.47 0.64
N ARG A 75 -32.14 -28.10 -0.02
CA ARG A 75 -31.04 -29.04 -0.34
C ARG A 75 -29.69 -28.40 -0.01
N SER A 76 -28.74 -29.22 0.42
CA SER A 76 -27.37 -28.80 0.67
C SER A 76 -26.44 -29.32 -0.44
N ARG A 77 -25.58 -28.45 -0.98
CA ARG A 77 -24.53 -28.81 -1.93
C ARG A 77 -23.16 -28.35 -1.40
N ALA A 78 -22.09 -29.06 -1.76
CA ALA A 78 -20.74 -28.63 -1.40
C ALA A 78 -20.37 -27.39 -2.23
N GLU A 79 -19.91 -26.33 -1.56
CA GLU A 79 -19.41 -25.12 -2.21
C GLU A 79 -17.89 -25.20 -2.32
N PRO A 80 -17.32 -25.19 -3.54
CA PRO A 80 -15.88 -25.19 -3.73
C PRO A 80 -15.26 -23.88 -3.25
N HIS A 81 -13.93 -23.88 -3.09
CA HIS A 81 -13.18 -22.64 -2.87
C HIS A 81 -13.47 -21.64 -3.99
N GLY A 82 -13.85 -20.43 -3.61
CA GLY A 82 -14.05 -19.40 -4.60
C GLY A 82 -14.78 -18.19 -4.07
N VAL A 83 -15.69 -17.71 -4.90
CA VAL A 83 -16.21 -16.36 -4.89
C VAL A 83 -17.27 -16.15 -3.80
N ASN A 84 -17.96 -17.20 -3.37
CA ASN A 84 -18.94 -17.15 -2.28
C ASN A 84 -18.29 -17.47 -0.93
N CYS A 85 -17.45 -18.51 -0.89
CA CYS A 85 -16.65 -18.87 0.27
C CYS A 85 -15.18 -19.03 -0.15
N ALA A 86 -14.27 -18.18 0.37
CA ALA A 86 -12.87 -18.22 -0.03
C ALA A 86 -12.21 -19.55 0.39
N LEU A 87 -12.62 -20.10 1.54
CA LEU A 87 -12.16 -21.37 2.07
C LEU A 87 -13.09 -22.55 1.74
N GLY A 88 -14.07 -22.37 0.84
CA GLY A 88 -15.09 -23.37 0.53
C GLY A 88 -16.11 -23.54 1.66
N GLY A 89 -17.08 -24.43 1.48
CA GLY A 89 -18.15 -24.61 2.46
C GLY A 89 -19.32 -25.44 1.96
N GLN A 90 -20.53 -25.08 2.37
CA GLN A 90 -21.79 -25.65 1.88
C GLN A 90 -22.75 -24.56 1.42
N ALA A 91 -23.39 -24.76 0.28
CA ALA A 91 -24.53 -23.99 -0.17
C ALA A 91 -25.82 -24.66 0.30
N VAL A 92 -26.62 -23.96 1.09
CA VAL A 92 -27.97 -24.35 1.53
C VAL A 92 -28.98 -23.59 0.68
N GLU A 93 -29.63 -24.32 -0.21
CA GLU A 93 -30.58 -23.77 -1.16
C GLU A 93 -32.00 -24.11 -0.70
N SER A 94 -32.91 -23.15 -0.83
CA SER A 94 -34.33 -23.31 -0.50
C SER A 94 -35.23 -22.70 -1.56
N GLY A 95 -36.41 -23.30 -1.76
CA GLY A 95 -37.37 -22.84 -2.75
C GLY A 95 -38.69 -23.59 -2.67
N LEU A 96 -39.66 -23.14 -3.46
CA LEU A 96 -40.94 -23.81 -3.59
C LEU A 96 -40.82 -24.89 -4.66
N ASP A 97 -41.18 -26.12 -4.30
CA ASP A 97 -41.37 -27.25 -5.23
C ASP A 97 -42.61 -26.94 -6.09
N ARG A 98 -42.38 -26.22 -7.20
CA ARG A 98 -43.44 -25.65 -8.06
C ARG A 98 -44.05 -26.71 -8.96
N ASN A 99 -43.26 -27.72 -9.32
CA ASN A 99 -43.73 -28.84 -10.14
C ASN A 99 -44.26 -30.02 -9.29
N ALA A 100 -44.24 -29.88 -7.96
CA ALA A 100 -44.69 -30.86 -6.98
C ALA A 100 -44.04 -32.25 -7.14
N ASN A 101 -42.80 -32.30 -7.68
CA ASN A 101 -42.10 -33.56 -7.93
C ASN A 101 -41.37 -34.11 -6.69
N GLY A 102 -41.41 -33.37 -5.57
CA GLY A 102 -40.82 -33.76 -4.30
C GLY A 102 -39.33 -33.42 -4.16
N GLN A 103 -38.71 -32.79 -5.15
CA GLN A 103 -37.32 -32.34 -5.16
C GLN A 103 -37.25 -30.81 -5.24
N LEU A 104 -36.06 -30.25 -5.00
CA LEU A 104 -35.79 -28.85 -5.32
C LEU A 104 -34.92 -28.83 -6.57
N ASP A 105 -35.51 -28.53 -7.71
CA ASP A 105 -34.80 -28.40 -8.99
C ASP A 105 -34.05 -27.06 -9.07
N ASP A 106 -33.04 -26.95 -9.94
CA ASP A 106 -32.19 -25.74 -10.03
C ASP A 106 -33.00 -24.48 -10.38
N GLY A 107 -34.09 -24.61 -11.15
CA GLY A 107 -34.98 -23.49 -11.49
C GLY A 107 -35.99 -23.11 -10.39
N GLU A 108 -36.06 -23.90 -9.32
CA GLU A 108 -36.98 -23.70 -8.19
C GLU A 108 -36.32 -23.02 -6.99
N VAL A 109 -34.98 -22.96 -6.99
CA VAL A 109 -34.19 -22.29 -5.95
C VAL A 109 -34.57 -20.81 -5.90
N ALA A 110 -35.07 -20.37 -4.74
CA ALA A 110 -35.44 -18.99 -4.48
C ALA A 110 -34.39 -18.26 -3.64
N ILE A 111 -33.75 -18.97 -2.70
CA ILE A 111 -32.75 -18.45 -1.78
C ILE A 111 -31.59 -19.45 -1.70
N ALA A 112 -30.37 -18.94 -1.75
CA ALA A 112 -29.15 -19.70 -1.50
C ALA A 112 -28.34 -19.00 -0.41
N ASP A 113 -28.17 -19.67 0.74
CA ASP A 113 -27.28 -19.24 1.81
C ASP A 113 -26.03 -20.11 1.80
N PHE A 114 -24.87 -19.54 2.09
CA PHE A 114 -23.59 -20.25 2.08
C PHE A 114 -23.02 -20.31 3.49
N VAL A 115 -22.75 -21.51 3.99
CA VAL A 115 -22.04 -21.74 5.25
C VAL A 115 -20.58 -21.94 4.90
N CYS A 116 -19.76 -20.92 5.13
CA CYS A 116 -18.36 -20.90 4.73
C CYS A 116 -17.46 -21.44 5.85
N ALA A 117 -16.43 -22.19 5.45
CA ALA A 117 -15.35 -22.54 6.36
C ALA A 117 -14.57 -21.27 6.74
N THR A 118 -14.16 -21.17 8.01
CA THR A 118 -13.45 -20.00 8.53
C THR A 118 -12.03 -20.41 8.95
N SER A 119 -11.12 -19.44 8.97
CA SER A 119 -9.75 -19.64 9.46
C SER A 119 -9.64 -19.59 10.98
N VAL A 120 -10.74 -19.28 11.68
CA VAL A 120 -10.81 -19.05 13.11
C VAL A 120 -11.65 -20.13 13.77
N ALA A 121 -11.08 -20.81 14.77
CA ALA A 121 -11.81 -21.84 15.51
C ALA A 121 -13.05 -21.29 16.22
N ASN A 122 -14.17 -22.05 16.17
CA ASN A 122 -15.45 -21.74 16.81
C ASN A 122 -16.10 -20.42 16.36
N VAL A 123 -15.75 -19.91 15.18
CA VAL A 123 -16.47 -18.83 14.52
C VAL A 123 -17.05 -19.37 13.22
N LEU A 124 -18.36 -19.22 13.05
CA LEU A 124 -19.07 -19.61 11.85
C LEU A 124 -19.35 -18.39 10.98
N LEU A 125 -19.37 -18.61 9.67
CA LEU A 125 -19.67 -17.60 8.66
C LEU A 125 -20.85 -18.07 7.82
N ARG A 126 -21.93 -17.28 7.82
CA ARG A 126 -23.06 -17.48 6.92
C ARG A 126 -23.17 -16.30 5.96
N VAL A 127 -23.00 -16.58 4.68
CA VAL A 127 -23.03 -15.62 3.59
C VAL A 127 -24.36 -15.71 2.86
N ARG A 128 -25.02 -14.56 2.66
CA ARG A 128 -26.26 -14.45 1.89
C ARG A 128 -26.08 -13.47 0.71
N PRO A 129 -26.44 -13.85 -0.52
CA PRO A 129 -26.53 -12.92 -1.65
C PRO A 129 -27.56 -11.83 -1.37
N VAL A 130 -27.21 -10.58 -1.68
CA VAL A 130 -28.11 -9.43 -1.58
C VAL A 130 -28.58 -9.10 -2.99
N ALA A 131 -29.89 -9.11 -3.21
CA ALA A 131 -30.46 -8.68 -4.48
C ALA A 131 -30.31 -7.15 -4.66
N PRO A 132 -30.28 -6.65 -5.91
CA PRO A 132 -30.31 -5.21 -6.19
C PRO A 132 -31.43 -4.48 -5.44
N GLY A 133 -31.09 -3.39 -4.76
CA GLY A 133 -32.04 -2.63 -3.95
C GLY A 133 -31.45 -1.34 -3.36
N GLU A 134 -32.15 -0.70 -2.43
CA GLU A 134 -31.74 0.60 -1.87
C GLU A 134 -30.37 0.57 -1.17
N LYS A 135 -30.05 -0.52 -0.45
CA LYS A 135 -28.76 -0.66 0.25
C LYS A 135 -27.59 -0.96 -0.70
N CYS A 136 -27.81 -1.84 -1.68
CA CYS A 136 -26.82 -2.19 -2.68
C CYS A 136 -27.48 -2.14 -4.07
N PRO A 137 -27.29 -1.05 -4.84
CA PRO A 137 -28.00 -0.82 -6.11
C PRO A 137 -27.83 -1.91 -7.16
N LEU A 138 -26.69 -2.62 -7.17
CA LEU A 138 -26.40 -3.71 -8.10
C LEU A 138 -26.37 -5.09 -7.41
N GLY A 139 -26.88 -5.16 -6.17
CA GLY A 139 -26.79 -6.35 -5.34
C GLY A 139 -25.44 -6.46 -4.64
N GLY A 140 -25.16 -7.62 -4.06
CA GLY A 140 -23.92 -7.85 -3.32
C GLY A 140 -24.00 -9.07 -2.43
N GLN A 141 -23.35 -8.96 -1.27
CA GLN A 141 -23.24 -10.01 -0.28
C GLN A 141 -23.46 -9.43 1.12
N LEU A 142 -24.12 -10.20 1.98
CA LEU A 142 -24.20 -9.97 3.41
C LEU A 142 -23.51 -11.13 4.13
N SER A 143 -22.49 -10.81 4.90
CA SER A 143 -21.74 -11.77 5.72
C SER A 143 -22.19 -11.67 7.17
N HIS A 144 -22.68 -12.78 7.73
CA HIS A 144 -23.01 -12.91 9.16
C HIS A 144 -21.93 -13.75 9.85
N ALA A 145 -21.35 -13.23 10.93
CA ALA A 145 -20.36 -13.94 11.72
C ALA A 145 -20.77 -14.02 13.19
N GLY A 146 -20.52 -15.19 13.79
CA GLY A 146 -20.87 -15.45 15.18
C GLY A 146 -20.15 -16.67 15.74
N HIS A 147 -20.20 -16.80 17.06
CA HIS A 147 -19.73 -17.99 17.74
C HIS A 147 -20.85 -19.03 17.78
N ASP A 148 -20.50 -20.29 17.52
CA ASP A 148 -21.39 -21.43 17.76
C ASP A 148 -21.52 -21.64 19.27
N ALA A 149 -22.54 -21.02 19.87
CA ALA A 149 -22.71 -20.94 21.31
C ALA A 149 -23.28 -22.25 21.88
N ASN A 150 -24.07 -22.96 21.07
CA ASN A 150 -24.72 -24.21 21.47
C ASN A 150 -23.96 -25.47 20.98
N GLY A 151 -22.93 -25.30 20.15
CA GLY A 151 -22.04 -26.36 19.68
C GLY A 151 -22.66 -27.26 18.62
N ASN A 152 -23.69 -26.80 17.92
CA ASN A 152 -24.42 -27.60 16.93
C ASN A 152 -23.86 -27.48 15.51
N GLY A 153 -22.85 -26.64 15.30
CA GLY A 153 -22.16 -26.44 14.02
C GLY A 153 -22.94 -25.60 13.00
N LEU A 154 -24.02 -24.94 13.40
CA LEU A 154 -24.82 -24.02 12.58
C LEU A 154 -24.75 -22.62 13.17
N LEU A 155 -24.85 -21.59 12.32
CA LEU A 155 -24.96 -20.20 12.78
C LEU A 155 -26.44 -19.81 12.80
N GLU A 156 -27.03 -19.86 13.99
CA GLU A 156 -28.40 -19.42 14.24
C GLU A 156 -28.49 -17.89 14.28
N ASP A 157 -29.67 -17.33 14.05
CA ASP A 157 -29.84 -15.87 13.98
C ASP A 157 -29.53 -15.20 15.33
N GLU A 158 -29.77 -15.89 16.44
CA GLU A 158 -29.42 -15.46 17.79
C GLU A 158 -27.91 -15.46 18.08
N GLU A 159 -27.11 -16.19 17.30
CA GLU A 159 -25.67 -16.32 17.47
C GLU A 159 -24.88 -15.29 16.66
N ILE A 160 -25.55 -14.60 15.73
CA ILE A 160 -24.96 -13.57 14.88
C ILE A 160 -24.53 -12.40 15.77
N SER A 161 -23.22 -12.17 15.80
CA SER A 161 -22.61 -11.08 16.56
C SER A 161 -22.18 -9.92 15.67
N GLN A 162 -22.00 -10.17 14.37
CA GLN A 162 -21.51 -9.20 13.43
C GLN A 162 -22.11 -9.41 12.03
N GLU A 163 -22.43 -8.30 11.36
CA GLU A 163 -22.98 -8.30 10.01
C GLU A 163 -22.25 -7.29 9.13
N VAL A 164 -21.82 -7.72 7.95
CA VAL A 164 -21.07 -6.87 7.01
C VAL A 164 -21.69 -6.95 5.62
N TYR A 165 -22.07 -5.79 5.08
CA TYR A 165 -22.49 -5.66 3.70
C TYR A 165 -21.27 -5.42 2.81
N ALA A 166 -21.21 -6.15 1.70
CA ALA A 166 -20.28 -5.96 0.61
C ALA A 166 -21.09 -5.77 -0.69
N CYS A 167 -21.32 -4.53 -1.07
CA CYS A 167 -22.12 -4.21 -2.25
C CYS A 167 -21.29 -4.40 -3.52
N ASP A 168 -21.87 -5.00 -4.55
CA ASP A 168 -21.26 -5.07 -5.86
C ASP A 168 -21.35 -3.68 -6.51
N GLU A 169 -20.20 -3.08 -6.86
CA GLU A 169 -20.14 -1.84 -7.64
C GLU A 169 -19.37 -2.09 -8.95
N PRO A 170 -19.76 -1.43 -10.06
CA PRO A 170 -18.97 -1.48 -11.27
C PRO A 170 -17.68 -0.72 -10.97
N ALA A 171 -16.58 -1.45 -10.92
CA ALA A 171 -15.27 -0.86 -10.82
C ALA A 171 -15.07 0.10 -12.01
N PRO A 172 -14.64 1.36 -11.79
CA PRO A 172 -14.30 2.26 -12.90
C PRO A 172 -13.12 1.66 -13.67
N VAL A 173 -13.39 1.06 -14.82
CA VAL A 173 -12.35 0.46 -15.66
C VAL A 173 -11.77 1.52 -16.56
N LEU A 174 -10.45 1.68 -16.47
CA LEU A 174 -9.67 2.51 -17.37
C LEU A 174 -8.98 1.61 -18.38
N SER A 175 -8.75 2.18 -19.58
CA SER A 175 -7.97 1.52 -20.62
C SER A 175 -7.02 2.51 -21.27
N ARG A 176 -5.84 2.05 -21.69
CA ARG A 176 -4.90 2.85 -22.48
C ARG A 176 -4.25 2.02 -23.58
N LEU A 177 -3.86 2.69 -24.66
CA LEU A 177 -3.10 2.10 -25.76
C LEU A 177 -1.63 2.52 -25.63
N ARG A 178 -0.70 1.57 -25.73
CA ARG A 178 0.74 1.81 -25.80
C ARG A 178 1.32 1.29 -27.11
N VAL A 179 2.24 2.04 -27.71
CA VAL A 179 2.96 1.61 -28.92
C VAL A 179 4.07 0.62 -28.53
N LEU A 180 4.14 -0.49 -29.25
CA LEU A 180 5.22 -1.46 -29.20
C LEU A 180 6.20 -1.20 -30.34
N PRO A 181 7.51 -1.04 -30.06
CA PRO A 181 8.52 -0.93 -31.09
C PRO A 181 8.55 -2.17 -32.00
N ALA A 182 9.03 -2.01 -33.24
CA ALA A 182 9.31 -3.12 -34.15
C ALA A 182 10.17 -4.20 -33.47
N PHE A 183 9.88 -5.48 -33.78
CA PHE A 183 10.57 -6.65 -33.22
C PHE A 183 10.47 -6.78 -31.68
N THR A 184 9.35 -6.34 -31.10
CA THR A 184 9.05 -6.57 -29.68
C THR A 184 8.01 -7.67 -29.53
N ALA A 185 8.32 -8.73 -28.78
CA ALA A 185 7.39 -9.81 -28.48
C ALA A 185 6.12 -9.27 -27.80
N PRO A 186 4.90 -9.70 -28.17
CA PRO A 186 4.58 -10.83 -29.07
C PRO A 186 4.50 -10.47 -30.57
N CYS A 187 4.83 -9.25 -30.99
CA CYS A 187 4.83 -8.81 -32.40
C CYS A 187 6.17 -9.09 -33.10
N ASP A 188 6.81 -10.21 -32.76
CA ASP A 188 8.08 -10.63 -33.36
C ASP A 188 7.85 -10.97 -34.84
N GLY A 189 8.43 -10.19 -35.75
CA GLY A 189 8.32 -10.38 -37.20
C GLY A 189 7.54 -9.30 -37.96
N ASP A 190 7.05 -8.27 -37.28
CA ASP A 190 6.46 -7.08 -37.91
C ASP A 190 7.43 -5.89 -37.91
N ASP A 191 7.78 -5.42 -39.11
CA ASP A 191 8.67 -4.27 -39.33
C ASP A 191 8.06 -2.94 -38.84
N ARG A 192 6.75 -2.90 -38.57
CA ARG A 192 6.02 -1.70 -38.11
C ARG A 192 5.79 -1.67 -36.60
N GLY A 193 6.14 -2.72 -35.87
CA GLY A 193 5.82 -2.84 -34.45
C GLY A 193 4.34 -3.18 -34.21
N GLY A 194 3.76 -2.66 -33.13
CA GLY A 194 2.36 -2.93 -32.80
C GLY A 194 1.79 -2.03 -31.72
N LEU A 195 0.63 -2.40 -31.22
CA LEU A 195 -0.09 -1.74 -30.13
C LEU A 195 -0.36 -2.75 -29.03
N MET A 196 -0.36 -2.24 -27.81
CA MET A 196 -0.77 -2.95 -26.62
C MET A 196 -1.97 -2.22 -26.02
N LEU A 197 -3.11 -2.88 -25.97
CA LEU A 197 -4.27 -2.47 -25.19
C LEU A 197 -4.06 -2.95 -23.76
N GLU A 198 -4.13 -2.02 -22.82
CA GLU A 198 -4.04 -2.25 -21.39
C GLU A 198 -5.37 -1.82 -20.76
N ALA A 199 -5.98 -2.67 -19.93
CA ALA A 199 -7.22 -2.38 -19.22
C ALA A 199 -7.16 -2.84 -17.77
N GLY A 200 -7.80 -2.10 -16.88
CA GLY A 200 -7.80 -2.40 -15.45
C GLY A 200 -8.71 -1.48 -14.65
N VAL A 201 -8.98 -1.85 -13.41
CA VAL A 201 -9.77 -1.03 -12.47
C VAL A 201 -8.91 0.13 -11.98
N ASP A 202 -9.46 1.34 -11.98
CA ASP A 202 -8.89 2.48 -11.26
C ASP A 202 -9.02 2.25 -9.75
N LEU A 203 -8.04 1.54 -9.17
CA LEU A 203 -8.07 1.11 -7.77
C LEU A 203 -7.86 2.31 -6.83
N ASN A 204 -7.12 3.32 -7.29
CA ASN A 204 -6.76 4.49 -6.49
C ASN A 204 -7.70 5.70 -6.71
N GLY A 205 -8.56 5.65 -7.72
CA GLY A 205 -9.53 6.69 -8.06
C GLY A 205 -8.90 7.96 -8.64
N ASP A 206 -7.67 7.88 -9.15
CA ASP A 206 -6.95 9.03 -9.70
C ASP A 206 -7.29 9.34 -11.17
N GLY A 207 -8.10 8.48 -11.80
CA GLY A 207 -8.52 8.61 -13.19
C GLY A 207 -7.44 8.22 -14.21
N ALA A 208 -6.36 7.57 -13.80
CA ALA A 208 -5.27 7.13 -14.66
C ALA A 208 -4.91 5.66 -14.43
N LEU A 209 -4.90 4.85 -15.51
CA LEU A 209 -4.50 3.44 -15.42
C LEU A 209 -3.01 3.30 -15.13
N ALA A 210 -2.66 2.98 -13.88
CA ALA A 210 -1.30 2.63 -13.46
C ALA A 210 -0.93 1.21 -13.89
N THR A 211 0.37 0.89 -13.98
CA THR A 211 0.83 -0.47 -14.35
C THR A 211 0.41 -1.55 -13.34
N SER A 212 -0.01 -1.16 -12.15
CA SER A 212 -0.46 -2.03 -11.07
C SER A 212 -1.94 -2.30 -11.02
N GLU A 213 -2.69 -1.45 -11.67
CA GLU A 213 -4.13 -1.56 -11.86
C GLU A 213 -4.45 -2.44 -13.07
N LEU A 214 -3.44 -2.74 -13.88
CA LEU A 214 -3.53 -3.55 -15.08
C LEU A 214 -4.01 -4.97 -14.76
N GLU A 215 -5.21 -5.30 -15.22
CA GLU A 215 -5.78 -6.65 -15.07
C GLU A 215 -5.78 -7.44 -16.37
N ALA A 216 -5.86 -6.76 -17.52
CA ALA A 216 -5.93 -7.40 -18.82
C ALA A 216 -5.12 -6.66 -19.89
N THR A 217 -4.50 -7.44 -20.79
CA THR A 217 -3.73 -6.90 -21.92
C THR A 217 -4.05 -7.64 -23.21
N ALA A 218 -4.18 -6.91 -24.31
CA ALA A 218 -4.23 -7.45 -25.66
C ALA A 218 -3.20 -6.78 -26.57
N TYR A 219 -2.77 -7.49 -27.61
CA TYR A 219 -1.73 -7.05 -28.53
C TYR A 219 -2.27 -7.00 -29.95
N ALA A 220 -1.95 -5.94 -30.67
CA ALA A 220 -2.32 -5.71 -32.06
C ALA A 220 -1.08 -5.39 -32.89
N CYS A 221 -0.58 -6.33 -33.68
CA CYS A 221 0.64 -6.13 -34.45
C CYS A 221 0.35 -5.43 -35.78
N GLY A 222 1.26 -4.55 -36.23
CA GLY A 222 1.19 -3.88 -37.53
C GLY A 222 0.23 -2.69 -37.62
N LEU A 223 -0.24 -2.15 -36.49
CA LEU A 223 -1.24 -1.09 -36.40
C LEU A 223 -0.71 0.19 -35.73
N GLU A 224 -1.27 1.34 -36.12
CA GLU A 224 -1.00 2.65 -35.49
C GLU A 224 -2.09 3.04 -34.48
N PRO A 225 -1.79 3.82 -33.42
CA PRO A 225 -2.76 4.14 -32.36
C PRO A 225 -4.01 4.86 -32.85
N SER A 226 -3.91 5.62 -33.94
CA SER A 226 -5.02 6.39 -34.51
C SER A 226 -6.10 5.51 -35.15
N ASP A 227 -5.75 4.27 -35.47
CA ASP A 227 -6.62 3.36 -36.20
C ASP A 227 -7.51 2.56 -35.26
N LEU A 228 -7.29 2.63 -33.95
CA LEU A 228 -7.90 1.75 -32.96
C LEU A 228 -8.81 2.54 -32.02
N LYS A 229 -10.08 2.16 -31.96
CA LYS A 229 -11.09 2.71 -31.05
C LYS A 229 -11.36 1.73 -29.93
N VAL A 230 -11.44 2.25 -28.70
CA VAL A 230 -11.69 1.47 -27.50
C VAL A 230 -13.06 1.83 -26.92
N TYR A 231 -13.86 0.81 -26.65
CA TYR A 231 -15.22 0.91 -26.12
C TYR A 231 -15.31 0.14 -24.81
N HIS A 232 -16.07 0.66 -23.85
CA HIS A 232 -16.30 0.05 -22.55
C HIS A 232 -17.78 -0.28 -22.42
N ASP A 233 -18.09 -1.56 -22.20
CA ASP A 233 -19.45 -2.03 -21.95
C ASP A 233 -19.49 -2.85 -20.65
N GLY A 234 -20.64 -2.86 -19.99
CA GLY A 234 -20.87 -3.76 -18.87
C GLY A 234 -20.93 -5.22 -19.35
N GLU A 235 -20.12 -6.10 -18.76
CA GLU A 235 -20.19 -7.54 -18.99
C GLU A 235 -21.07 -8.18 -17.90
N PRO A 236 -22.18 -8.85 -18.25
CA PRO A 236 -23.02 -9.55 -17.27
C PRO A 236 -22.35 -10.84 -16.77
N ALA A 237 -22.97 -11.48 -15.76
CA ALA A 237 -22.54 -12.78 -15.25
C ALA A 237 -22.55 -13.82 -16.36
N GLY A 238 -21.44 -14.55 -16.50
CA GLY A 238 -21.33 -15.55 -17.54
C GLY A 238 -19.96 -16.21 -17.65
N PRO A 239 -19.68 -16.86 -18.80
CA PRO A 239 -18.45 -17.60 -19.03
C PRO A 239 -17.19 -16.71 -19.09
N ASN A 240 -17.34 -15.42 -19.39
CA ASN A 240 -16.21 -14.48 -19.46
C ASN A 240 -15.90 -13.89 -18.07
N CYS A 241 -16.92 -13.44 -17.36
CA CYS A 241 -16.82 -12.97 -15.97
C CYS A 241 -17.81 -13.72 -15.08
N ALA A 242 -17.31 -14.39 -14.04
CA ALA A 242 -18.12 -15.21 -13.13
C ALA A 242 -19.25 -14.45 -12.40
N ARG A 243 -19.23 -13.10 -12.41
CA ARG A 243 -20.30 -12.26 -11.85
C ARG A 243 -20.73 -11.12 -12.76
N SER A 244 -19.85 -10.18 -12.98
CA SER A 244 -20.03 -9.06 -13.87
C SER A 244 -18.69 -8.36 -13.93
N GLY A 245 -18.47 -7.57 -14.96
CA GLY A 245 -17.23 -6.85 -15.13
C GLY A 245 -17.39 -5.77 -16.17
N THR A 246 -16.27 -5.33 -16.71
CA THR A 246 -16.24 -4.45 -17.87
C THR A 246 -15.58 -5.18 -19.01
N ARG A 247 -16.29 -5.23 -20.14
CA ARG A 247 -15.74 -5.63 -21.42
C ARG A 247 -15.13 -4.40 -22.07
N VAL A 248 -13.86 -4.50 -22.43
CA VAL A 248 -13.13 -3.47 -23.16
C VAL A 248 -12.86 -4.01 -24.56
N ASP A 249 -13.62 -3.48 -25.52
CA ASP A 249 -13.50 -3.83 -26.92
C ASP A 249 -12.60 -2.83 -27.63
N ALA A 250 -11.74 -3.32 -28.50
CA ALA A 250 -10.79 -2.53 -29.24
C ALA A 250 -10.88 -2.93 -30.72
N ILE A 251 -11.42 -2.06 -31.55
CA ILE A 251 -11.66 -2.31 -32.97
C ILE A 251 -10.86 -1.35 -33.85
N GLN A 252 -10.48 -1.82 -35.03
CA GLN A 252 -9.91 -0.98 -36.06
C GLN A 252 -11.02 -0.23 -36.81
N ASP A 253 -10.97 1.09 -36.76
CA ASP A 253 -11.97 2.03 -37.30
C ASP A 253 -11.21 3.17 -38.02
N ARG A 254 -10.77 2.92 -39.25
CA ARG A 254 -9.99 3.89 -40.05
C ARG A 254 -10.86 4.98 -40.67
N ASP A 255 -12.13 4.69 -40.97
CA ASP A 255 -13.05 5.63 -41.60
C ASP A 255 -13.92 6.43 -40.60
N ARG A 256 -13.80 6.12 -39.31
CA ARG A 256 -14.43 6.82 -38.17
C ARG A 256 -15.94 6.73 -38.16
N ASP A 257 -16.49 5.65 -38.70
CA ASP A 257 -17.93 5.40 -38.66
C ASP A 257 -18.38 4.69 -37.37
N GLY A 258 -17.42 4.21 -36.58
CA GLY A 258 -17.65 3.53 -35.31
C GLY A 258 -17.89 2.03 -35.43
N GLU A 259 -17.79 1.46 -36.64
CA GLU A 259 -17.89 0.03 -36.91
C GLU A 259 -16.50 -0.60 -37.14
N LEU A 260 -16.46 -1.94 -37.19
CA LEU A 260 -15.23 -2.67 -37.48
C LEU A 260 -14.98 -2.67 -38.99
N ASP A 261 -13.82 -2.15 -39.41
CA ASP A 261 -13.37 -2.21 -40.79
C ASP A 261 -13.37 -3.66 -41.34
N ALA A 262 -13.70 -3.83 -42.62
CA ALA A 262 -13.70 -5.15 -43.26
C ALA A 262 -12.30 -5.80 -43.21
N GLY A 263 -12.18 -6.91 -42.47
CA GLY A 263 -10.90 -7.59 -42.23
C GLY A 263 -9.97 -6.87 -41.24
N GLY A 264 -10.51 -5.91 -40.48
CA GLY A 264 -9.81 -5.15 -39.45
C GLY A 264 -9.54 -5.96 -38.19
N PHE A 265 -8.64 -5.43 -37.35
CA PHE A 265 -8.32 -6.00 -36.06
C PHE A 265 -9.45 -5.74 -35.06
N ALA A 266 -9.83 -6.76 -34.30
CA ALA A 266 -10.70 -6.64 -33.15
C ALA A 266 -10.12 -7.46 -31.99
N ALA A 267 -10.06 -6.86 -30.81
CA ALA A 267 -9.71 -7.53 -29.58
C ALA A 267 -10.69 -7.15 -28.48
N THR A 268 -11.01 -8.13 -27.64
CA THR A 268 -11.84 -7.94 -26.47
C THR A 268 -11.03 -8.38 -25.26
N VAL A 269 -10.91 -7.50 -24.27
CA VAL A 269 -10.35 -7.85 -22.95
C VAL A 269 -11.41 -7.65 -21.89
N TYR A 270 -11.36 -8.50 -20.85
CA TYR A 270 -12.34 -8.49 -19.78
C TYR A 270 -11.66 -8.12 -18.47
N VAL A 271 -12.22 -7.13 -17.78
CA VAL A 271 -11.82 -6.75 -16.42
C VAL A 271 -12.92 -7.27 -15.49
N CYS A 272 -12.74 -8.50 -15.03
CA CYS A 272 -13.74 -9.25 -14.30
C CYS A 272 -13.61 -9.06 -12.78
N GLN A 273 -13.98 -7.88 -12.27
CA GLN A 273 -14.19 -7.67 -10.84
C GLN A 273 -15.29 -6.64 -10.60
N ALA A 274 -16.52 -7.08 -10.32
CA ALA A 274 -17.36 -6.28 -9.45
C ALA A 274 -16.66 -6.19 -8.09
N ALA A 275 -16.30 -4.98 -7.68
CA ALA A 275 -15.73 -4.75 -6.38
C ALA A 275 -16.81 -5.08 -5.34
N ARG A 276 -16.54 -6.01 -4.41
CA ARG A 276 -17.34 -6.19 -3.20
C ARG A 276 -16.90 -5.10 -2.24
N VAL A 277 -17.57 -3.96 -2.35
CA VAL A 277 -17.23 -2.73 -1.65
C VAL A 277 -17.87 -2.73 -0.27
N HIS A 278 -17.04 -2.52 0.74
CA HIS A 278 -17.48 -2.13 2.06
C HIS A 278 -17.11 -0.67 2.31
N ASP A 279 -18.06 0.11 2.84
CA ASP A 279 -17.88 1.52 3.16
C ASP A 279 -17.58 1.77 4.62
N GLY A 280 -16.64 2.69 4.86
CA GLY A 280 -16.33 3.18 6.19
C GLY A 280 -15.08 2.55 6.81
N THR A 281 -14.71 3.08 7.98
CA THR A 281 -13.59 2.55 8.75
C THR A 281 -14.02 1.27 9.45
N TYR A 282 -13.24 0.21 9.29
CA TYR A 282 -13.50 -1.10 9.88
C TYR A 282 -12.44 -1.44 10.92
N VAL A 283 -12.90 -1.83 12.11
CA VAL A 283 -12.03 -2.23 13.23
C VAL A 283 -12.26 -3.70 13.52
N VAL A 284 -11.21 -4.50 13.35
CA VAL A 284 -11.17 -5.90 13.78
C VAL A 284 -10.78 -5.91 15.26
N ALA A 285 -11.77 -5.97 16.14
CA ALA A 285 -11.58 -6.02 17.60
C ALA A 285 -11.67 -7.46 18.16
N SER A 286 -12.31 -8.35 17.40
CA SER A 286 -12.56 -9.74 17.76
C SER A 286 -12.39 -10.67 16.55
N PRO A 287 -12.32 -12.00 16.77
CA PRO A 287 -12.25 -12.94 15.67
C PRO A 287 -13.52 -12.99 14.81
N THR A 288 -14.70 -12.66 15.35
CA THR A 288 -15.94 -12.56 14.55
C THR A 288 -15.91 -11.37 13.60
N ASP A 289 -15.32 -10.24 14.01
CA ASP A 289 -15.11 -9.08 13.13
C ASP A 289 -14.20 -9.40 11.94
N LEU A 290 -13.16 -10.22 12.15
CA LEU A 290 -12.27 -10.66 11.08
C LEU A 290 -13.03 -11.49 10.05
N VAL A 291 -13.79 -12.47 10.52
CA VAL A 291 -14.53 -13.41 9.66
C VAL A 291 -15.66 -12.71 8.92
N ALA A 292 -16.31 -11.70 9.51
CA ALA A 292 -17.36 -10.95 8.84
C ALA A 292 -16.85 -10.17 7.60
N LEU A 293 -15.56 -9.82 7.54
CA LEU A 293 -14.95 -9.20 6.34
C LEU A 293 -14.68 -10.18 5.20
N GLU A 294 -14.88 -11.49 5.40
CA GLU A 294 -14.62 -12.46 4.34
C GLU A 294 -15.56 -12.23 3.14
N GLY A 295 -14.96 -12.15 1.95
CA GLY A 295 -15.67 -11.81 0.71
C GLY A 295 -15.57 -10.33 0.32
N VAL A 296 -15.19 -9.42 1.24
CA VAL A 296 -14.90 -8.02 0.89
C VAL A 296 -13.62 -7.96 0.07
N THR A 297 -13.68 -7.35 -1.12
CA THR A 297 -12.50 -7.18 -1.99
C THR A 297 -11.98 -5.75 -1.98
N HIS A 298 -12.85 -4.78 -1.72
CA HIS A 298 -12.52 -3.36 -1.68
C HIS A 298 -13.08 -2.72 -0.41
N LEU A 299 -12.22 -2.05 0.36
CA LEU A 299 -12.61 -1.28 1.54
C LEU A 299 -12.45 0.21 1.25
N ARG A 300 -13.56 0.94 1.15
CA ARG A 300 -13.59 2.41 1.10
C ARG A 300 -13.50 3.00 2.51
N GLY A 301 -12.31 2.86 3.09
CA GLY A 301 -12.02 3.33 4.43
C GLY A 301 -10.72 2.76 4.98
N THR A 302 -10.52 2.91 6.29
CA THR A 302 -9.34 2.43 7.00
C THR A 302 -9.63 1.06 7.63
N LEU A 303 -8.67 0.13 7.55
CA LEU A 303 -8.72 -1.16 8.24
C LEU A 303 -7.80 -1.12 9.46
N THR A 304 -8.34 -1.36 10.65
CA THR A 304 -7.57 -1.41 11.90
C THR A 304 -7.72 -2.75 12.60
N PHE A 305 -6.62 -3.44 12.87
CA PHE A 305 -6.57 -4.62 13.74
C PHE A 305 -6.22 -4.19 15.16
N SER A 306 -7.18 -4.33 16.07
CA SER A 306 -7.07 -4.03 17.49
C SER A 306 -7.69 -5.18 18.31
N ALA A 307 -7.19 -6.39 18.09
CA ALA A 307 -7.66 -7.63 18.69
C ALA A 307 -6.50 -8.34 19.44
N PRO A 308 -6.27 -8.01 20.72
CA PRO A 308 -5.14 -8.57 21.49
C PRO A 308 -5.16 -10.09 21.65
N THR A 309 -6.32 -10.72 21.47
CA THR A 309 -6.55 -12.17 21.59
C THR A 309 -6.44 -12.90 20.25
N LEU A 310 -6.47 -12.20 19.12
CA LEU A 310 -6.40 -12.78 17.79
C LEU A 310 -4.99 -13.32 17.52
N THR A 311 -4.88 -14.60 17.17
CA THR A 311 -3.58 -15.23 16.87
C THR A 311 -3.20 -15.14 15.40
N ASP A 312 -4.19 -15.20 14.51
CA ASP A 312 -3.99 -15.24 13.08
C ASP A 312 -5.02 -14.32 12.41
N ALA A 313 -4.54 -13.37 11.61
CA ALA A 313 -5.36 -12.47 10.81
C ALA A 313 -5.07 -12.74 9.33
N SER A 314 -6.06 -13.29 8.62
CA SER A 314 -5.94 -13.62 7.20
C SER A 314 -7.15 -13.13 6.42
N LEU A 315 -6.93 -12.22 5.47
CA LEU A 315 -7.96 -11.72 4.55
C LEU A 315 -7.49 -11.97 3.10
N PRO A 316 -7.75 -13.18 2.56
CA PRO A 316 -7.19 -13.60 1.27
C PRO A 316 -7.81 -12.90 0.06
N SER A 317 -9.00 -12.33 0.20
CA SER A 317 -9.75 -11.70 -0.89
C SER A 317 -9.62 -10.18 -0.94
N LEU A 318 -9.16 -9.55 0.14
CA LEU A 318 -9.09 -8.09 0.24
C LEU A 318 -7.93 -7.57 -0.64
N ALA A 319 -8.29 -6.83 -1.70
CA ALA A 319 -7.36 -6.35 -2.71
C ALA A 319 -7.06 -4.85 -2.57
N VAL A 320 -8.02 -4.06 -2.09
CA VAL A 320 -7.91 -2.60 -2.01
C VAL A 320 -8.36 -2.09 -0.64
N ILE A 321 -7.56 -1.18 -0.08
CA ILE A 321 -7.91 -0.36 1.07
C ILE A 321 -7.70 1.10 0.66
N GLN A 322 -8.77 1.88 0.52
CA GLN A 322 -8.62 3.30 0.14
C GLN A 322 -8.00 4.15 1.26
N GLY A 323 -8.24 3.79 2.52
CA GLY A 323 -7.64 4.42 3.68
C GLY A 323 -6.31 3.77 4.08
N SER A 324 -6.04 3.76 5.39
CA SER A 324 -4.82 3.14 5.94
C SER A 324 -5.07 1.70 6.38
N LEU A 325 -4.00 0.91 6.46
CA LEU A 325 -3.99 -0.41 7.09
C LEU A 325 -3.17 -0.32 8.38
N THR A 326 -3.79 -0.52 9.54
CA THR A 326 -3.13 -0.46 10.85
C THR A 326 -3.30 -1.77 11.59
N ALA A 327 -2.21 -2.36 12.06
CA ALA A 327 -2.20 -3.50 12.99
C ALA A 327 -1.32 -3.13 14.18
N GLU A 328 -1.95 -2.67 15.26
CA GLU A 328 -1.26 -2.10 16.41
C GLU A 328 -1.68 -2.75 17.73
N GLY A 329 -0.68 -3.09 18.56
CA GLY A 329 -0.93 -3.56 19.93
C GLY A 329 -1.52 -4.97 20.03
N ASN A 330 -1.41 -5.80 18.99
CA ASN A 330 -1.97 -7.15 18.98
C ASN A 330 -0.99 -8.15 19.60
N SER A 331 -1.01 -8.25 20.94
CA SER A 331 -0.03 -9.04 21.71
C SER A 331 -0.03 -10.55 21.42
N SER A 332 -1.14 -11.11 20.92
CA SER A 332 -1.25 -12.54 20.58
C SER A 332 -1.04 -12.85 19.10
N LEU A 333 -1.04 -11.82 18.24
CA LEU A 333 -1.00 -11.99 16.79
C LEU A 333 0.36 -12.55 16.36
N ARG A 334 0.32 -13.71 15.71
CA ARG A 334 1.49 -14.41 15.14
C ARG A 334 1.60 -14.19 13.65
N ARG A 335 0.47 -14.20 12.94
CA ARG A 335 0.42 -14.05 11.50
C ARG A 335 -0.54 -12.94 11.07
N LEU A 336 -0.05 -12.04 10.21
CA LEU A 336 -0.88 -11.10 9.45
C LEU A 336 -0.66 -11.34 7.96
N SER A 337 -1.73 -11.73 7.25
CA SER A 337 -1.68 -12.15 5.85
C SER A 337 -2.79 -11.52 5.01
N LEU A 338 -2.44 -10.63 4.10
CA LEU A 338 -3.33 -10.01 3.12
C LEU A 338 -2.76 -10.22 1.71
N PRO A 339 -2.79 -11.45 1.19
CA PRO A 339 -2.01 -11.83 0.02
C PRO A 339 -2.52 -11.24 -1.30
N ALA A 340 -3.81 -10.93 -1.41
CA ALA A 340 -4.40 -10.31 -2.60
C ALA A 340 -4.26 -8.77 -2.62
N LEU A 341 -3.71 -8.16 -1.58
CA LEU A 341 -3.63 -6.70 -1.44
C LEU A 341 -2.73 -6.10 -2.54
N ARG A 342 -3.25 -5.11 -3.27
CA ARG A 342 -2.57 -4.40 -4.37
C ARG A 342 -2.49 -2.90 -4.14
N PHE A 343 -3.39 -2.33 -3.34
CA PHE A 343 -3.44 -0.89 -3.10
C PHE A 343 -3.83 -0.54 -1.66
N VAL A 344 -3.08 0.40 -1.08
CA VAL A 344 -3.39 1.10 0.16
C VAL A 344 -3.23 2.61 -0.08
N GLY A 345 -4.33 3.37 0.01
CA GLY A 345 -4.32 4.81 -0.24
C GLY A 345 -3.75 5.65 0.92
N GLY A 346 -3.62 5.04 2.10
CA GLY A 346 -3.02 5.64 3.29
C GLY A 346 -1.68 5.01 3.67
N ASP A 347 -1.42 4.99 4.97
CA ASP A 347 -0.24 4.36 5.56
C ASP A 347 -0.48 2.85 5.77
N VAL A 348 0.59 2.06 5.75
CA VAL A 348 0.60 0.69 6.28
C VAL A 348 1.41 0.69 7.57
N ALA A 349 0.76 0.43 8.70
CA ALA A 349 1.40 0.41 10.00
C ALA A 349 1.23 -0.95 10.70
N VAL A 350 2.34 -1.63 10.96
CA VAL A 350 2.41 -2.87 11.74
C VAL A 350 3.28 -2.60 12.95
N ARG A 351 2.64 -2.34 14.09
CA ARG A 351 3.30 -1.81 15.29
C ARG A 351 2.99 -2.60 16.56
N SER A 352 3.97 -2.78 17.42
CA SER A 352 3.77 -3.33 18.78
C SER A 352 3.02 -4.68 18.80
N ASN A 353 3.31 -5.56 17.84
CA ASN A 353 2.75 -6.92 17.81
C ASN A 353 3.79 -7.91 18.37
N ALA A 354 3.74 -8.10 19.68
CA ALA A 354 4.79 -8.78 20.45
C ALA A 354 5.09 -10.23 20.02
N ARG A 355 4.17 -10.91 19.32
CA ARG A 355 4.30 -12.31 18.88
C ARG A 355 4.32 -12.49 17.37
N LEU A 356 4.32 -11.41 16.59
CA LEU A 356 4.21 -11.48 15.14
C LEU A 356 5.49 -12.12 14.58
N ASP A 357 5.34 -13.31 13.98
CA ASP A 357 6.43 -14.09 13.37
C ASP A 357 6.27 -14.23 11.85
N ALA A 358 5.09 -13.92 11.30
CA ALA A 358 4.80 -13.96 9.88
C ALA A 358 3.99 -12.73 9.43
N LEU A 359 4.55 -11.94 8.51
CA LEU A 359 3.90 -10.80 7.87
C LEU A 359 3.94 -10.98 6.35
N ALA A 360 2.77 -11.02 5.71
CA ALA A 360 2.63 -11.15 4.27
C ALA A 360 1.60 -10.17 3.73
N LEU A 361 2.02 -9.22 2.89
CA LEU A 361 1.15 -8.23 2.26
C LEU A 361 1.37 -8.25 0.75
N GLY A 362 0.33 -8.58 0.01
CA GLY A 362 0.36 -8.74 -1.44
C GLY A 362 1.10 -9.99 -1.91
N GLY A 363 1.41 -10.03 -3.22
CA GLY A 363 2.34 -11.00 -3.82
C GLY A 363 1.72 -12.22 -4.50
N THR A 364 0.42 -12.51 -4.37
CA THR A 364 -0.18 -13.70 -5.03
C THR A 364 -0.27 -13.60 -6.56
N SER A 365 -0.37 -12.39 -7.10
CA SER A 365 -0.41 -12.15 -8.55
C SER A 365 0.94 -11.74 -9.15
N GLY A 366 2.00 -11.63 -8.33
CA GLY A 366 3.26 -10.99 -8.72
C GLY A 366 3.16 -9.47 -8.93
N ALA A 367 1.98 -8.89 -8.75
CA ALA A 367 1.73 -7.45 -8.86
C ALA A 367 2.40 -6.67 -7.71
N VAL A 368 2.63 -5.38 -7.96
CA VAL A 368 3.13 -4.44 -6.95
C VAL A 368 1.99 -4.05 -6.02
N LEU A 369 2.25 -4.03 -4.72
CA LEU A 369 1.38 -3.45 -3.71
C LEU A 369 1.79 -2.00 -3.48
N TRP A 370 0.94 -1.06 -3.90
CA TRP A 370 1.18 0.37 -3.73
C TRP A 370 0.71 0.84 -2.37
N VAL A 371 1.58 1.61 -1.72
CA VAL A 371 1.25 2.33 -0.49
C VAL A 371 1.50 3.81 -0.77
N GLU A 372 0.42 4.59 -0.91
CA GLU A 372 0.51 6.00 -1.32
C GLU A 372 1.25 6.86 -0.30
N ARG A 373 1.30 6.42 0.96
CA ARG A 373 2.04 7.09 2.02
C ARG A 373 3.21 6.25 2.50
N SER A 374 3.28 5.97 3.80
CA SER A 374 4.44 5.40 4.46
C SER A 374 4.20 3.98 4.94
N LEU A 375 5.29 3.21 5.03
CA LEU A 375 5.32 1.89 5.64
C LEU A 375 5.99 1.97 7.01
N PHE A 376 5.28 1.57 8.05
CA PHE A 376 5.78 1.46 9.42
C PHE A 376 5.80 -0.02 9.84
N VAL A 377 6.98 -0.56 10.13
CA VAL A 377 7.15 -1.88 10.75
C VAL A 377 8.00 -1.68 11.99
N GLU A 378 7.34 -1.52 13.13
CA GLU A 378 8.00 -1.09 14.36
C GLU A 378 7.59 -1.94 15.56
N ASP A 379 8.53 -2.19 16.48
CA ASP A 379 8.26 -2.90 17.73
C ASP A 379 7.57 -4.27 17.51
N ASN A 380 8.04 -5.04 16.52
CA ASN A 380 7.63 -6.43 16.30
C ASN A 380 8.81 -7.35 16.66
N PRO A 381 9.08 -7.60 17.94
CA PRO A 381 10.33 -8.20 18.41
C PRO A 381 10.53 -9.66 17.98
N MET A 382 9.49 -10.36 17.51
CA MET A 382 9.58 -11.73 17.02
C MET A 382 9.59 -11.85 15.49
N LEU A 383 9.47 -10.74 14.75
CA LEU A 383 9.40 -10.76 13.29
C LEU A 383 10.79 -11.08 12.71
N PRO A 384 10.98 -12.23 12.04
CA PRO A 384 12.31 -12.67 11.62
C PRO A 384 12.75 -12.07 10.28
N THR A 385 11.80 -11.64 9.44
CA THR A 385 12.07 -11.21 8.06
C THR A 385 10.95 -10.31 7.52
N LEU A 386 11.26 -9.56 6.46
CA LEU A 386 10.33 -8.75 5.66
C LEU A 386 10.07 -9.36 4.28
N ALA A 387 10.49 -10.61 4.02
CA ALA A 387 10.33 -11.25 2.71
C ALA A 387 8.87 -11.28 2.21
N GLY A 388 7.89 -11.39 3.11
CA GLY A 388 6.47 -11.31 2.78
C GLY A 388 5.98 -9.92 2.37
N LEU A 389 6.85 -8.89 2.40
CA LEU A 389 6.60 -7.54 1.90
C LEU A 389 7.30 -7.27 0.56
N ALA A 390 7.85 -8.28 -0.12
CA ALA A 390 8.61 -8.09 -1.36
C ALA A 390 7.82 -7.40 -2.50
N ALA A 391 6.49 -7.44 -2.46
CA ALA A 391 5.61 -6.75 -3.40
C ALA A 391 5.38 -5.27 -3.06
N VAL A 392 5.67 -4.84 -1.82
CA VAL A 392 5.32 -3.51 -1.30
C VAL A 392 6.20 -2.43 -1.90
N GLN A 393 5.56 -1.36 -2.37
CA GLN A 393 6.18 -0.14 -2.85
C GLN A 393 5.55 1.09 -2.18
N PRO A 394 6.15 1.58 -1.08
CA PRO A 394 5.75 2.84 -0.46
C PRO A 394 6.23 4.03 -1.28
N ARG A 395 5.39 5.05 -1.40
CA ARG A 395 5.72 6.29 -2.14
C ARG A 395 6.45 7.31 -1.27
N ASP A 396 6.05 7.45 0.00
CA ASP A 396 6.55 8.49 0.90
C ASP A 396 7.76 7.99 1.71
N SER A 397 7.54 7.37 2.88
CA SER A 397 8.62 7.01 3.81
C SER A 397 8.57 5.54 4.25
N ILE A 398 9.69 5.04 4.77
CA ILE A 398 9.77 3.70 5.38
C ILE A 398 10.40 3.82 6.77
N PHE A 399 9.73 3.26 7.78
CA PHE A 399 10.18 3.22 9.16
C PHE A 399 10.30 1.76 9.61
N LEU A 400 11.52 1.31 9.88
CA LEU A 400 11.85 0.00 10.44
C LEU A 400 12.47 0.21 11.81
N ARG A 401 11.73 -0.01 12.89
CA ARG A 401 12.26 0.20 14.26
C ARG A 401 12.08 -0.99 15.19
N ALA A 402 13.08 -1.29 16.00
CA ALA A 402 12.96 -2.25 17.11
C ALA A 402 12.45 -3.67 16.72
N ASN A 403 12.75 -4.16 15.51
CA ASN A 403 12.39 -5.52 15.08
C ASN A 403 13.51 -6.51 15.41
N ASN A 404 13.69 -6.78 16.69
CA ASN A 404 14.93 -7.39 17.22
C ASN A 404 15.19 -8.86 16.89
N ALA A 405 14.21 -9.61 16.38
CA ALA A 405 14.43 -10.96 15.85
C ALA A 405 15.00 -10.96 14.41
N MET A 406 14.91 -9.83 13.72
CA MET A 406 15.29 -9.70 12.32
C MET A 406 16.81 -9.67 12.18
N VAL A 407 17.35 -10.70 11.55
CA VAL A 407 18.77 -10.77 11.16
C VAL A 407 18.90 -10.43 9.69
N GLU A 408 18.22 -11.21 8.85
CA GLU A 408 18.17 -11.04 7.40
C GLU A 408 16.75 -10.60 6.99
N PRO A 409 16.52 -9.32 6.67
CA PRO A 409 15.19 -8.83 6.32
C PRO A 409 14.64 -9.39 4.99
N GLY A 410 15.49 -9.99 4.15
CA GLY A 410 15.14 -10.31 2.76
C GLY A 410 15.07 -9.06 1.88
N PRO A 411 14.97 -9.21 0.56
CA PRO A 411 14.97 -8.06 -0.36
C PRO A 411 13.57 -7.41 -0.46
N LEU A 412 13.55 -6.08 -0.54
CA LEU A 412 12.40 -5.28 -0.97
C LEU A 412 12.70 -4.67 -2.35
N PRO A 413 12.55 -5.46 -3.44
CA PRO A 413 13.08 -5.09 -4.77
C PRO A 413 12.29 -3.97 -5.46
N ARG A 414 11.06 -3.67 -5.02
CA ARG A 414 10.20 -2.65 -5.63
C ARG A 414 10.48 -1.23 -5.13
N VAL A 415 11.26 -1.08 -4.06
CA VAL A 415 11.62 0.22 -3.50
C VAL A 415 12.81 0.81 -4.26
N VAL A 416 12.54 1.76 -5.14
CA VAL A 416 13.55 2.42 -6.00
C VAL A 416 13.76 3.89 -5.63
N VAL A 417 12.68 4.60 -5.31
CA VAL A 417 12.68 6.02 -4.91
C VAL A 417 11.71 6.21 -3.75
N LEU A 418 12.11 7.03 -2.78
CA LEU A 418 11.25 7.50 -1.69
C LEU A 418 11.12 9.02 -1.75
N GLN A 419 9.89 9.54 -1.69
CA GLN A 419 9.61 10.98 -1.63
C GLN A 419 9.89 11.56 -0.23
N GLY A 420 9.75 10.74 0.80
CA GLY A 420 10.07 11.07 2.18
C GLY A 420 11.37 10.40 2.62
N SER A 421 11.36 9.86 3.83
CA SER A 421 12.57 9.41 4.53
C SER A 421 12.65 7.89 4.65
N LEU A 422 13.88 7.38 4.69
CA LEU A 422 14.19 6.02 5.11
C LEU A 422 14.75 6.03 6.53
N VAL A 423 14.07 5.36 7.45
CA VAL A 423 14.43 5.34 8.86
C VAL A 423 14.55 3.90 9.34
N ILE A 424 15.75 3.49 9.73
CA ILE A 424 16.05 2.16 10.28
C ILE A 424 16.73 2.34 11.63
N GLU A 425 16.03 1.99 12.71
CA GLU A 425 16.50 2.27 14.06
C GLU A 425 16.36 1.08 15.01
N ASP A 426 17.31 0.91 15.91
CA ASP A 426 17.23 -0.04 17.02
C ASP A 426 16.91 -1.49 16.58
N ASN A 427 17.23 -1.88 15.35
CA ASN A 427 17.11 -3.27 14.89
C ASN A 427 18.39 -4.02 15.26
N LEU A 428 18.47 -4.45 16.52
CA LEU A 428 19.74 -4.83 17.16
C LEU A 428 20.48 -6.01 16.50
N ARG A 429 19.79 -6.86 15.74
CA ARG A 429 20.37 -8.04 15.08
C ARG A 429 20.45 -7.94 13.56
N MET A 430 19.92 -6.88 12.96
CA MET A 430 19.87 -6.70 11.52
C MET A 430 21.28 -6.47 10.98
N ASP A 431 21.72 -7.31 10.02
CA ASP A 431 23.06 -7.23 9.44
C ASP A 431 23.13 -6.36 8.17
N ARG A 432 21.98 -6.16 7.50
CA ARG A 432 21.87 -5.42 6.25
C ARG A 432 20.48 -4.80 6.09
N THR A 433 20.38 -3.81 5.22
CA THR A 433 19.12 -3.23 4.79
C THR A 433 18.48 -4.06 3.66
N PRO A 434 17.15 -4.02 3.49
CA PRO A 434 16.47 -4.78 2.42
C PRO A 434 16.49 -4.12 1.03
N PHE A 435 17.06 -2.92 0.87
CA PHE A 435 16.74 -2.00 -0.22
C PHE A 435 17.61 -2.11 -1.48
N VAL A 436 17.71 -3.32 -2.03
CA VAL A 436 18.66 -3.66 -3.11
C VAL A 436 18.61 -2.78 -4.38
N ASN A 437 17.49 -2.09 -4.64
CA ASN A 437 17.30 -1.22 -5.81
C ASN A 437 17.10 0.26 -5.46
N LEU A 438 17.20 0.65 -4.18
CA LEU A 438 16.95 2.03 -3.77
C LEU A 438 18.05 2.95 -4.32
N ALA A 439 17.64 3.88 -5.17
CA ALA A 439 18.54 4.78 -5.89
C ALA A 439 18.49 6.22 -5.37
N ARG A 440 17.35 6.66 -4.84
CA ARG A 440 17.14 8.05 -4.39
C ARG A 440 16.18 8.14 -3.20
N VAL A 441 16.52 9.01 -2.26
CA VAL A 441 15.65 9.41 -1.14
C VAL A 441 15.59 10.94 -1.10
N HIS A 442 14.40 11.50 -1.20
CA HIS A 442 14.20 12.96 -1.15
C HIS A 442 14.20 13.52 0.27
N GLY A 443 13.86 12.71 1.28
CA GLY A 443 14.01 13.05 2.69
C GLY A 443 15.35 12.60 3.28
N ASP A 444 15.29 12.15 4.53
CA ASP A 444 16.45 11.70 5.29
C ASP A 444 16.66 10.19 5.15
N VAL A 445 17.92 9.74 5.23
CA VAL A 445 18.29 8.34 5.43
C VAL A 445 18.94 8.22 6.80
N ARG A 446 18.23 7.64 7.77
CA ARG A 446 18.71 7.49 9.14
C ARG A 446 18.89 6.02 9.50
N LEU A 447 20.13 5.62 9.71
CA LEU A 447 20.52 4.33 10.27
C LEU A 447 21.08 4.57 11.68
N ALA A 448 20.26 4.35 12.72
CA ALA A 448 20.67 4.64 14.10
C ALA A 448 20.49 3.45 15.05
N GLY A 449 21.48 3.16 15.90
CA GLY A 449 21.35 2.12 16.93
C GLY A 449 21.24 0.69 16.41
N ASN A 450 21.59 0.43 15.14
CA ASN A 450 21.54 -0.92 14.56
C ASN A 450 22.83 -1.69 14.93
N ALA A 451 22.85 -2.25 16.13
CA ALA A 451 24.04 -2.83 16.74
C ALA A 451 24.67 -4.01 15.96
N GLY A 452 23.87 -4.71 15.15
CA GLY A 452 24.28 -5.86 14.34
C GLY A 452 24.80 -5.53 12.93
N MET A 453 24.77 -4.26 12.52
CA MET A 453 25.05 -3.85 11.13
C MET A 453 26.55 -3.50 10.92
N PRO A 454 27.35 -4.34 10.23
CA PRO A 454 28.78 -4.06 9.98
C PRO A 454 29.03 -3.04 8.87
N ALA A 455 28.08 -2.88 7.96
CA ALA A 455 28.12 -1.98 6.81
C ALA A 455 26.68 -1.61 6.43
N PRO A 456 26.43 -0.47 5.76
CA PRO A 456 25.11 -0.11 5.22
C PRO A 456 24.78 -0.92 3.96
N SER A 457 24.97 -2.25 4.01
CA SER A 457 24.68 -3.18 2.92
C SER A 457 23.20 -3.15 2.55
N GLY A 458 22.91 -3.39 1.27
CA GLY A 458 21.58 -3.17 0.68
C GLY A 458 21.37 -1.73 0.18
N LEU A 459 22.30 -0.80 0.41
CA LEU A 459 22.26 0.57 -0.15
C LEU A 459 23.25 0.78 -1.31
N GLU A 460 23.69 -0.29 -1.96
CA GLU A 460 24.73 -0.25 -3.01
C GLU A 460 24.36 0.60 -4.23
N ASN A 461 23.06 0.78 -4.47
CA ASN A 461 22.52 1.56 -5.58
C ASN A 461 22.16 3.00 -5.20
N LEU A 462 22.29 3.40 -3.93
CA LEU A 462 21.92 4.74 -3.49
C LEU A 462 22.85 5.79 -4.11
N THR A 463 22.27 6.73 -4.85
CA THR A 463 23.00 7.78 -5.56
C THR A 463 22.74 9.17 -5.04
N HIS A 464 21.56 9.44 -4.50
CA HIS A 464 21.15 10.78 -4.06
C HIS A 464 20.35 10.70 -2.76
N VAL A 465 20.69 11.56 -1.80
CA VAL A 465 19.90 11.85 -0.59
C VAL A 465 19.74 13.36 -0.49
N ASP A 466 18.55 13.90 -0.67
CA ASP A 466 18.38 15.36 -0.67
C ASP A 466 18.45 15.93 0.77
N GLY A 467 18.02 15.14 1.77
CA GLY A 467 18.13 15.45 3.19
C GLY A 467 19.42 14.93 3.84
N THR A 468 19.28 14.42 5.06
CA THR A 468 20.38 13.96 5.92
C THR A 468 20.63 12.46 5.74
N LEU A 469 21.87 12.07 5.44
CA LEU A 469 22.36 10.72 5.67
C LEU A 469 23.00 10.63 7.06
N GLU A 470 22.27 10.07 8.02
CA GLU A 470 22.71 9.88 9.40
C GLU A 470 23.06 8.41 9.65
N LEU A 471 24.34 8.16 9.98
CA LEU A 471 24.82 6.90 10.54
C LEU A 471 25.20 7.16 12.00
N ARG A 472 24.34 6.76 12.94
CA ARG A 472 24.51 7.06 14.36
C ARG A 472 24.52 5.82 15.24
N GLU A 473 25.48 5.70 16.15
CA GLU A 473 25.48 4.67 17.21
C GLU A 473 25.35 3.22 16.67
N ASN A 474 25.82 2.94 15.45
CA ASN A 474 25.85 1.58 14.91
C ASN A 474 27.13 0.89 15.39
N THR A 475 27.04 0.12 16.48
CA THR A 475 28.22 -0.39 17.21
C THR A 475 29.10 -1.36 16.43
N ALA A 476 28.53 -2.05 15.44
CA ALA A 476 29.27 -2.97 14.56
C ALA A 476 29.78 -2.30 13.28
N LEU A 477 29.37 -1.06 12.96
CA LEU A 477 29.66 -0.42 11.68
C LEU A 477 31.17 -0.17 11.52
N GLU A 478 31.76 -0.87 10.56
CA GLU A 478 33.20 -0.87 10.28
C GLU A 478 33.54 -0.20 8.94
N VAL A 479 32.67 -0.34 7.94
CA VAL A 479 32.96 0.10 6.56
C VAL A 479 31.77 0.79 5.89
N LEU A 480 32.05 1.72 4.99
CA LEU A 480 31.04 2.51 4.25
C LEU A 480 31.02 2.21 2.74
N HIS A 481 31.77 1.22 2.27
CA HIS A 481 31.87 0.88 0.84
C HIS A 481 30.55 0.63 0.09
N PRO A 482 29.43 0.17 0.73
CA PRO A 482 28.16 0.08 0.03
C PRO A 482 27.66 1.45 -0.45
N LEU A 483 28.07 2.56 0.16
CA LEU A 483 27.69 3.91 -0.23
C LEU A 483 28.55 4.49 -1.38
N ALA A 484 29.35 3.65 -2.05
CA ALA A 484 30.28 4.06 -3.12
C ALA A 484 29.62 4.80 -4.29
N ARG A 485 28.32 4.60 -4.52
CA ARG A 485 27.58 5.25 -5.59
C ARG A 485 26.95 6.59 -5.22
N LEU A 486 26.96 6.97 -3.93
CA LEU A 486 26.37 8.21 -3.46
C LEU A 486 27.10 9.40 -4.08
N GLY A 487 26.37 10.18 -4.89
CA GLY A 487 26.88 11.34 -5.63
C GLY A 487 26.59 12.67 -4.93
N SER A 488 25.44 12.80 -4.28
CA SER A 488 25.06 14.00 -3.54
C SER A 488 24.34 13.68 -2.24
N VAL A 489 24.58 14.50 -1.22
CA VAL A 489 23.88 14.48 0.07
C VAL A 489 23.57 15.88 0.57
N GLY A 490 22.41 16.09 1.20
CA GLY A 490 22.12 17.32 1.94
C GLY A 490 23.03 17.47 3.17
N GLU A 491 22.92 16.57 4.14
CA GLU A 491 23.83 16.53 5.29
C GLU A 491 24.39 15.13 5.52
N LEU A 492 25.70 14.99 5.75
CA LEU A 492 26.34 13.73 6.09
C LEU A 492 26.73 13.71 7.57
N ASN A 493 26.02 12.90 8.35
CA ASN A 493 26.22 12.78 9.80
C ASN A 493 26.78 11.39 10.13
N LEU A 494 28.03 11.34 10.59
CA LEU A 494 28.69 10.14 11.08
C LEU A 494 28.95 10.29 12.58
N ILE A 495 28.07 9.75 13.42
CA ILE A 495 28.04 10.07 14.85
C ILE A 495 28.16 8.79 15.69
N GLY A 496 29.19 8.70 16.53
CA GLY A 496 29.25 7.67 17.57
C GLY A 496 29.32 6.24 17.04
N ASN A 497 29.96 5.99 15.89
CA ASN A 497 30.18 4.64 15.37
C ASN A 497 31.58 4.15 15.83
N PRO A 498 31.66 3.35 16.89
CA PRO A 498 32.91 3.11 17.60
C PRO A 498 33.91 2.26 16.82
N ARG A 499 33.48 1.50 15.79
CA ARG A 499 34.36 0.65 14.97
C ARG A 499 34.74 1.24 13.62
N LEU A 500 34.18 2.39 13.26
CA LEU A 500 34.47 3.05 11.99
C LEU A 500 35.89 3.60 12.02
N THR A 501 36.76 3.12 11.13
CA THR A 501 38.19 3.47 11.12
C THR A 501 38.53 4.61 10.16
N ASP A 502 37.77 4.76 9.08
CA ASP A 502 37.91 5.85 8.13
C ASP A 502 36.58 6.17 7.42
N THR A 503 36.58 7.20 6.56
CA THR A 503 35.39 7.56 5.76
C THR A 503 35.47 6.99 4.34
N SER A 504 36.22 5.91 4.13
CA SER A 504 36.30 5.25 2.82
C SER A 504 34.96 4.58 2.50
N GLY A 505 34.42 4.93 1.33
CA GLY A 505 33.09 4.50 0.92
C GLY A 505 32.32 5.56 0.16
N PHE A 506 32.71 6.84 0.24
CA PHE A 506 32.07 7.92 -0.52
C PHE A 506 32.86 8.27 -1.79
N THR A 507 33.10 7.28 -2.66
CA THR A 507 34.02 7.43 -3.80
C THR A 507 33.45 8.27 -4.95
N ARG A 508 32.12 8.38 -5.05
CA ARG A 508 31.40 9.18 -6.05
C ARG A 508 30.85 10.50 -5.51
N LEU A 509 31.01 10.78 -4.22
CA LEU A 509 30.38 11.93 -3.57
C LEU A 509 31.02 13.23 -4.06
N SER A 510 30.31 13.99 -4.89
CA SER A 510 30.77 15.26 -5.46
C SER A 510 30.20 16.48 -4.74
N TYR A 511 29.06 16.33 -4.08
CA TYR A 511 28.36 17.39 -3.38
C TYR A 511 27.90 16.96 -1.99
N ALA A 512 28.15 17.80 -0.99
CA ALA A 512 27.50 17.74 0.31
C ALA A 512 27.00 19.13 0.72
N GLY A 513 25.87 19.22 1.41
CA GLY A 513 25.50 20.47 2.08
C GLY A 513 26.36 20.68 3.34
N ARG A 514 26.27 19.75 4.29
CA ARG A 514 27.08 19.73 5.53
C ARG A 514 27.75 18.38 5.72
N ILE A 515 28.94 18.35 6.31
CA ILE A 515 29.60 17.14 6.78
C ILE A 515 29.88 17.27 8.27
N PHE A 516 29.35 16.34 9.06
CA PHE A 516 29.49 16.31 10.51
C PHE A 516 29.94 14.94 10.99
N ILE A 517 31.15 14.87 11.53
CA ILE A 517 31.78 13.62 11.97
C ILE A 517 32.13 13.75 13.44
N GLN A 518 31.40 13.05 14.31
CA GLN A 518 31.54 13.20 15.75
C GLN A 518 31.66 11.87 16.50
N GLY A 519 32.58 11.79 17.46
CA GLY A 519 32.58 10.73 18.47
C GLY A 519 32.86 9.32 17.92
N ASN A 520 33.47 9.20 16.74
CA ASN A 520 33.85 7.90 16.16
C ASN A 520 35.22 7.51 16.73
N LYS A 521 35.21 6.70 17.81
CA LYS A 521 36.38 6.44 18.66
C LYS A 521 37.58 5.86 17.90
N GLU A 522 37.34 4.94 16.96
CA GLU A 522 38.40 4.28 16.20
C GLU A 522 38.74 4.99 14.87
N LEU A 523 38.13 6.13 14.59
CA LEU A 523 38.34 6.87 13.34
C LEU A 523 39.75 7.45 13.30
N VAL A 524 40.59 6.95 12.40
CA VAL A 524 41.99 7.38 12.22
C VAL A 524 42.10 8.46 11.14
N SER A 525 41.24 8.42 10.13
CA SER A 525 41.24 9.39 9.03
C SER A 525 39.85 9.77 8.55
N ALA A 526 39.68 11.03 8.16
CA ALA A 526 38.45 11.53 7.54
C ALA A 526 38.74 12.19 6.19
N GLY A 527 37.71 12.27 5.32
CA GLY A 527 37.77 13.00 4.05
C GLY A 527 38.03 12.13 2.81
N ASN A 528 37.98 10.80 2.89
CA ASN A 528 38.21 9.88 1.77
C ASN A 528 37.14 9.95 0.64
N MET A 529 36.92 11.14 0.09
CA MET A 529 35.91 11.54 -0.89
C MET A 529 36.64 12.23 -2.06
N PRO A 530 37.31 11.46 -2.94
CA PRO A 530 38.28 11.99 -3.89
C PRO A 530 37.68 12.96 -4.93
N VAL A 531 36.38 12.88 -5.16
CA VAL A 531 35.66 13.71 -6.14
C VAL A 531 34.77 14.78 -5.49
N LEU A 532 34.85 14.98 -4.17
CA LEU A 532 34.05 16.00 -3.47
C LEU A 532 34.52 17.39 -3.89
N GLU A 533 33.65 18.12 -4.60
CA GLU A 533 33.97 19.45 -5.14
C GLU A 533 33.48 20.57 -4.21
N GLN A 534 32.33 20.36 -3.56
CA GLN A 534 31.63 21.39 -2.82
C GLN A 534 30.99 20.88 -1.53
N VAL A 535 31.22 21.64 -0.46
CA VAL A 535 30.46 21.61 0.80
C VAL A 535 29.79 22.99 0.96
N THR A 536 28.48 23.11 0.86
CA THR A 536 27.85 24.46 0.85
C THR A 536 27.83 25.13 2.22
N GLN A 537 27.74 24.33 3.27
CA GLN A 537 27.78 24.76 4.66
C GLN A 537 29.14 24.41 5.28
N GLY A 538 29.17 23.59 6.32
CA GLY A 538 30.38 23.30 7.09
C GLY A 538 30.90 21.87 6.96
N PHE A 539 32.22 21.73 7.07
CA PHE A 539 32.89 20.47 7.36
C PHE A 539 33.37 20.48 8.81
N SER A 540 32.84 19.58 9.64
CA SER A 540 33.10 19.55 11.07
C SER A 540 33.54 18.17 11.54
N VAL A 541 34.69 18.10 12.20
CA VAL A 541 35.22 16.90 12.89
C VAL A 541 35.35 17.17 14.38
N ARG A 542 34.61 16.42 15.20
CA ARG A 542 34.53 16.67 16.64
C ARG A 542 34.73 15.41 17.49
N TYR A 543 35.55 15.52 18.52
CA TYR A 543 35.69 14.47 19.54
C TYR A 543 36.00 13.07 18.97
N ASN A 544 36.80 13.00 17.90
CA ASN A 544 37.28 11.73 17.35
C ASN A 544 38.68 11.44 17.92
N GLU A 545 38.75 10.64 18.98
CA GLU A 545 39.95 10.46 19.82
C GLU A 545 41.19 9.98 19.04
N LYS A 546 41.01 9.18 18.00
CA LYS A 546 42.10 8.61 17.18
C LYS A 546 42.32 9.32 15.85
N LEU A 547 41.57 10.40 15.55
CA LEU A 547 41.63 11.05 14.25
C LEU A 547 42.97 11.76 14.08
N GLN A 548 43.80 11.26 13.17
CA GLN A 548 45.13 11.79 12.88
C GLN A 548 45.14 12.82 11.75
N ARG A 549 44.25 12.67 10.76
CA ARG A 549 44.26 13.50 9.56
C ARG A 549 42.89 13.65 8.90
N VAL A 550 42.63 14.84 8.38
CA VAL A 550 41.60 15.08 7.36
C VAL A 550 42.28 15.19 6.01
N HIS A 551 41.99 14.28 5.08
CA HIS A 551 42.78 14.12 3.86
C HIS A 551 41.99 13.51 2.69
N ARG A 552 42.61 13.46 1.50
CA ARG A 552 42.05 12.87 0.26
C ARG A 552 40.77 13.57 -0.24
N LEU A 553 40.78 14.89 -0.16
CA LEU A 553 39.79 15.81 -0.74
C LEU A 553 40.40 16.68 -1.85
N PRO A 554 41.07 16.11 -2.88
CA PRO A 554 41.84 16.88 -3.85
C PRO A 554 40.98 17.79 -4.76
N ALA A 555 39.68 17.51 -4.84
CA ALA A 555 38.74 18.26 -5.65
C ALA A 555 37.99 19.37 -4.88
N LEU A 556 38.14 19.45 -3.55
CA LEU A 556 37.29 20.31 -2.71
C LEU A 556 37.67 21.78 -2.87
N ARG A 557 36.85 22.56 -3.59
CA ARG A 557 37.13 23.98 -3.88
C ARG A 557 36.37 24.94 -2.98
N SER A 558 35.27 24.49 -2.39
CA SER A 558 34.36 25.35 -1.64
C SER A 558 33.86 24.65 -0.38
N ALA A 559 34.03 25.34 0.75
CA ALA A 559 33.40 25.07 2.04
C ALA A 559 33.07 26.43 2.67
N SER A 560 31.91 26.59 3.32
CA SER A 560 31.64 27.83 4.08
C SER A 560 32.36 27.82 5.43
N SER A 561 32.41 26.68 6.13
CA SER A 561 33.14 26.58 7.38
C SER A 561 33.94 25.28 7.52
N VAL A 562 35.05 25.36 8.24
CA VAL A 562 35.86 24.22 8.66
C VAL A 562 36.01 24.28 10.17
N SER A 563 35.60 23.22 10.86
CA SER A 563 35.67 23.10 12.32
C SER A 563 36.35 21.78 12.70
N ALA A 564 37.42 21.87 13.49
CA ALA A 564 38.10 20.75 14.12
C ALA A 564 38.12 20.98 15.64
N THR A 565 37.32 20.21 16.38
CA THR A 565 37.16 20.40 17.83
C THR A 565 37.47 19.12 18.61
N GLY A 566 38.38 19.19 19.56
CA GLY A 566 38.66 18.10 20.51
C GLY A 566 39.16 16.82 19.83
N ASN A 567 40.02 16.94 18.82
CA ASN A 567 40.68 15.79 18.19
C ASN A 567 42.15 15.76 18.64
N PRO A 568 42.47 15.10 19.76
CA PRO A 568 43.75 15.29 20.47
C PRO A 568 44.97 14.83 19.67
N VAL A 569 44.83 13.88 18.75
CA VAL A 569 45.92 13.33 17.93
C VAL A 569 45.92 13.84 16.48
N LEU A 570 45.09 14.84 16.17
CA LEU A 570 44.98 15.41 14.82
C LEU A 570 46.25 16.22 14.49
N THR A 571 46.99 15.79 13.47
CA THR A 571 48.23 16.42 13.03
C THR A 571 48.12 17.14 11.69
N SER A 572 47.11 16.83 10.88
CA SER A 572 46.99 17.36 9.51
C SER A 572 45.55 17.60 9.06
N LEU A 573 45.39 18.68 8.32
CA LEU A 573 44.18 19.15 7.64
C LEU A 573 44.38 19.23 6.12
N GLU A 574 45.29 18.41 5.54
CA GLU A 574 45.69 18.45 4.12
C GLU A 574 44.51 18.36 3.13
N GLY A 575 43.38 17.80 3.55
CA GLY A 575 42.16 17.76 2.75
C GLY A 575 41.59 19.14 2.41
N PHE A 576 41.95 20.20 3.13
CA PHE A 576 41.45 21.55 2.89
C PHE A 576 42.42 22.43 2.08
N ASN A 577 43.46 21.84 1.49
CA ASN A 577 44.55 22.58 0.85
C ASN A 577 44.17 23.36 -0.42
N GLN A 578 42.99 23.12 -0.99
CA GLN A 578 42.47 23.83 -2.16
C GLN A 578 41.52 24.99 -1.79
N LEU A 579 41.19 25.18 -0.51
CA LEU A 579 40.25 26.20 -0.08
C LEU A 579 40.89 27.59 -0.09
N ILE A 580 40.23 28.53 -0.78
CA ILE A 580 40.70 29.92 -0.92
C ILE A 580 39.97 30.87 0.03
N ARG A 581 38.70 30.58 0.34
CA ARG A 581 37.87 31.43 1.20
C ARG A 581 37.07 30.57 2.17
N LEU A 582 36.92 31.06 3.39
CA LEU A 582 36.06 30.50 4.42
C LEU A 582 35.28 31.61 5.10
N THR A 583 34.09 31.30 5.60
CA THR A 583 33.43 32.12 6.61
C THR A 583 34.10 31.87 7.96
N THR A 584 34.22 30.61 8.37
CA THR A 584 34.76 30.27 9.69
C THR A 584 35.83 29.18 9.60
N LEU A 585 36.98 29.42 10.22
CA LEU A 585 37.99 28.41 10.52
C LEU A 585 38.11 28.26 12.03
N GLU A 586 37.69 27.12 12.55
CA GLU A 586 37.74 26.76 13.97
C GLU A 586 38.67 25.57 14.20
N ALA A 587 39.72 25.76 15.00
CA ALA A 587 40.56 24.66 15.51
C ALA A 587 40.64 24.79 17.04
N LEU A 588 39.90 23.94 17.75
CA LEU A 588 39.74 24.00 19.20
C LEU A 588 40.21 22.69 19.84
N GLY A 589 41.15 22.73 20.79
CA GLY A 589 41.54 21.57 21.58
C GLY A 589 42.20 20.45 20.76
N ASN A 590 42.90 20.76 19.67
CA ASN A 590 43.63 19.76 18.87
C ASN A 590 45.09 19.71 19.34
N ALA A 591 45.35 18.94 20.39
CA ALA A 591 46.61 18.98 21.13
C ALA A 591 47.86 18.63 20.29
N ALA A 592 47.73 17.81 19.25
CA ALA A 592 48.83 17.42 18.36
C ALA A 592 48.98 18.29 17.09
N LEU A 593 48.11 19.27 16.87
CA LEU A 593 48.15 20.11 15.67
C LEU A 593 49.29 21.12 15.78
N THR A 594 50.28 21.04 14.89
CA THR A 594 51.51 21.86 14.98
C THR A 594 51.51 23.12 14.12
N SER A 595 50.71 23.14 13.06
CA SER A 595 50.61 24.22 12.08
C SER A 595 49.27 24.16 11.33
N LEU A 596 48.86 25.29 10.73
CA LEU A 596 47.77 25.39 9.75
C LEU A 596 48.28 25.45 8.29
N GLY A 597 49.54 25.12 8.05
CA GLY A 597 50.18 25.19 6.72
C GLY A 597 49.54 24.33 5.64
N ASP A 598 48.72 23.35 6.04
CA ASP A 598 47.87 22.60 5.13
C ASP A 598 46.84 23.49 4.41
N LEU A 599 46.51 24.67 4.95
CA LEU A 599 45.59 25.65 4.37
C LEU A 599 46.35 26.83 3.71
N ALA A 600 47.53 26.59 3.13
CA ALA A 600 48.40 27.66 2.60
C ALA A 600 47.77 28.55 1.51
N LEU A 601 46.75 28.07 0.78
CA LEU A 601 46.05 28.83 -0.28
C LEU A 601 44.90 29.71 0.25
N LEU A 602 44.61 29.65 1.55
CA LEU A 602 43.51 30.38 2.17
C LEU A 602 43.82 31.89 2.22
N ARG A 603 42.96 32.69 1.57
CA ARG A 603 43.14 34.14 1.38
C ARG A 603 42.24 34.99 2.25
N GLU A 604 41.01 34.54 2.48
CA GLU A 604 39.98 35.33 3.15
C GLU A 604 39.19 34.49 4.15
N LEU A 605 38.99 35.04 5.35
CA LEU A 605 38.17 34.49 6.43
C LEU A 605 37.22 35.57 6.95
N ASP A 606 36.09 35.18 7.52
CA ASP A 606 35.35 36.06 8.42
C ASP A 606 35.78 35.84 9.88
N VAL A 607 35.86 34.59 10.32
CA VAL A 607 36.22 34.19 11.68
C VAL A 607 37.39 33.22 11.67
N LEU A 608 38.48 33.60 12.34
CA LEU A 608 39.57 32.71 12.74
C LEU A 608 39.47 32.45 14.24
N ASN A 609 39.34 31.19 14.63
CA ASN A 609 39.22 30.81 16.04
C ASN A 609 40.10 29.60 16.38
N LEU A 610 41.22 29.88 17.05
CA LEU A 610 42.23 28.90 17.44
C LEU A 610 42.34 28.89 18.96
N GLN A 611 41.83 27.83 19.61
CA GLN A 611 41.87 27.73 21.07
C GLN A 611 42.41 26.40 21.56
N GLY A 612 43.24 26.39 22.60
CA GLY A 612 43.63 25.14 23.26
C GLY A 612 44.46 24.18 22.40
N ASN A 613 45.12 24.66 21.34
CA ASN A 613 45.96 23.81 20.48
C ASN A 613 47.40 23.81 21.03
N ALA A 614 47.65 22.94 22.02
CA ALA A 614 48.87 22.96 22.80
C ALA A 614 50.16 22.90 21.98
N ALA A 615 50.20 22.10 20.89
CA ALA A 615 51.39 21.95 20.04
C ALA A 615 51.50 22.94 18.87
N LEU A 616 50.56 23.88 18.72
CA LEU A 616 50.55 24.82 17.61
C LEU A 616 51.69 25.84 17.77
N THR A 617 52.62 25.89 16.82
CA THR A 617 53.82 26.77 16.90
C THR A 617 53.82 27.89 15.86
N ARG A 618 53.01 27.74 14.80
CA ARG A 618 52.99 28.64 13.64
C ARG A 618 51.67 28.53 12.90
N PHE A 619 51.30 29.61 12.20
CA PHE A 619 50.10 29.64 11.36
C PHE A 619 50.39 29.05 9.97
N ASP A 620 51.52 29.41 9.35
CA ASP A 620 51.87 29.02 7.97
C ASP A 620 50.76 29.31 6.93
N LEU A 621 50.09 30.46 7.05
CA LEU A 621 49.07 30.93 6.13
C LEU A 621 49.60 32.09 5.26
N PRO A 622 50.50 31.85 4.28
CA PRO A 622 51.20 32.90 3.54
C PRO A 622 50.31 33.75 2.64
N GLU A 623 49.22 33.17 2.12
CA GLU A 623 48.29 33.86 1.23
C GLU A 623 47.17 34.60 1.98
N LEU A 624 47.10 34.45 3.31
CA LEU A 624 46.03 35.03 4.11
C LEU A 624 46.15 36.55 4.11
N ALA A 625 45.15 37.22 3.53
CA ALA A 625 45.13 38.66 3.33
C ALA A 625 44.02 39.36 4.12
N ARG A 626 42.95 38.65 4.52
CA ARG A 626 41.78 39.28 5.14
C ARG A 626 41.09 38.41 6.18
N VAL A 627 40.84 38.99 7.35
CA VAL A 627 39.94 38.49 8.40
C VAL A 627 39.00 39.63 8.80
N SER A 628 37.69 39.47 8.60
CA SER A 628 36.73 40.60 8.75
C SER A 628 35.96 40.65 10.07
N GLY A 629 35.58 39.50 10.62
CA GLY A 629 34.65 39.41 11.75
C GLY A 629 35.37 39.23 13.09
N ALA A 630 36.07 38.11 13.26
CA ALA A 630 36.75 37.81 14.52
C ALA A 630 38.10 37.09 14.32
N PHE A 631 39.08 37.49 15.13
CA PHE A 631 40.40 36.88 15.24
C PHE A 631 40.63 36.46 16.69
N VAL A 632 40.42 35.19 16.99
CA VAL A 632 40.52 34.61 18.32
C VAL A 632 41.66 33.61 18.36
N VAL A 633 42.69 33.90 19.16
CA VAL A 633 43.85 33.02 19.36
C VAL A 633 44.13 32.97 20.86
N VAL A 634 43.65 31.91 21.51
CA VAL A 634 43.62 31.80 22.97
C VAL A 634 44.17 30.46 23.44
N ASP A 635 44.92 30.40 24.53
CA ASP A 635 45.32 29.12 25.15
C ASP A 635 46.12 28.19 24.21
N ASN A 636 47.01 28.77 23.38
CA ASN A 636 47.91 28.00 22.51
C ASN A 636 49.34 28.06 23.09
N ALA A 637 49.66 27.13 23.99
CA ALA A 637 50.84 27.17 24.85
C ALA A 637 52.21 27.23 24.13
N MET A 638 52.29 26.81 22.86
CA MET A 638 53.53 26.87 22.06
C MET A 638 53.49 27.91 20.93
N LEU A 639 52.42 28.69 20.81
CA LEU A 639 52.25 29.69 19.77
C LEU A 639 52.69 31.06 20.29
N PRO A 640 53.75 31.68 19.75
CA PRO A 640 54.21 32.98 20.25
C PRO A 640 53.14 34.07 20.13
N THR A 641 52.84 34.78 21.22
CA THR A 641 51.86 35.88 21.24
C THR A 641 52.23 36.99 20.25
N CYS A 642 53.52 37.26 20.08
CA CYS A 642 54.02 38.23 19.11
C CYS A 642 53.72 37.83 17.65
N ARG A 643 53.69 36.53 17.30
CA ARG A 643 53.29 36.07 15.96
C ARG A 643 51.80 36.26 15.72
N ALA A 644 50.98 35.91 16.70
CA ALA A 644 49.53 36.11 16.63
C ALA A 644 49.18 37.59 16.46
N THR A 645 49.85 38.46 17.23
CA THR A 645 49.67 39.92 17.17
C THR A 645 50.11 40.49 15.82
N ALA A 646 51.28 40.06 15.30
CA ALA A 646 51.78 40.51 14.00
C ALA A 646 50.86 40.08 12.85
N LEU A 647 50.35 38.84 12.88
CA LEU A 647 49.39 38.36 11.89
C LEU A 647 48.08 39.16 11.99
N ALA A 648 47.49 39.31 13.18
CA ALA A 648 46.27 40.08 13.36
C ALA A 648 46.40 41.51 12.81
N ALA A 649 47.53 42.18 13.07
CA ALA A 649 47.79 43.52 12.56
C ALA A 649 47.90 43.59 11.02
N SER A 650 48.33 42.51 10.36
CA SER A 650 48.46 42.47 8.90
C SER A 650 47.18 42.06 8.17
N VAL A 651 46.36 41.19 8.76
CA VAL A 651 45.20 40.58 8.06
C VAL A 651 43.83 41.02 8.58
N PHE A 652 43.71 41.50 9.82
CA PHE A 652 42.41 41.83 10.40
C PHE A 652 41.92 43.19 9.92
N GLN A 653 40.68 43.24 9.40
CA GLN A 653 40.07 44.44 8.81
C GLN A 653 38.80 44.92 9.54
N GLY A 654 38.40 44.24 10.63
CA GLY A 654 37.28 44.64 11.48
C GLY A 654 37.67 45.66 12.57
N ASP A 655 36.76 45.94 13.52
CA ASP A 655 37.07 46.74 14.71
C ASP A 655 37.96 45.93 15.68
N PRO A 656 39.23 46.32 15.89
CA PRO A 656 40.14 45.57 16.74
C PRO A 656 39.68 45.46 18.20
N ALA A 657 38.92 46.46 18.70
CA ALA A 657 38.48 46.49 20.10
C ALA A 657 37.40 45.44 20.40
N ALA A 658 36.65 45.00 19.38
CA ALA A 658 35.57 44.03 19.51
C ALA A 658 35.91 42.67 18.89
N GLY A 659 36.79 42.63 17.87
CA GLY A 659 37.02 41.45 17.05
C GLY A 659 38.35 40.74 17.25
N VAL A 660 39.34 41.30 17.96
CA VAL A 660 40.64 40.64 18.20
C VAL A 660 40.74 40.19 19.66
N ASN A 661 40.99 38.90 19.88
CA ASN A 661 41.20 38.31 21.20
C ASN A 661 42.43 37.40 21.19
N ILE A 662 43.54 37.91 21.73
CA ILE A 662 44.82 37.21 21.82
C ILE A 662 45.24 37.21 23.28
N ARG A 663 45.23 36.04 23.92
CA ARG A 663 45.63 35.88 25.33
C ARG A 663 46.02 34.44 25.63
N ASP A 664 46.74 34.24 26.73
CA ASP A 664 47.11 32.92 27.24
C ASP A 664 47.89 32.07 26.20
N ASN A 665 48.71 32.71 25.35
CA ASN A 665 49.62 32.03 24.43
C ASN A 665 51.08 32.13 24.92
N ASP A 666 52.07 31.74 24.12
CA ASP A 666 53.48 31.80 24.52
C ASP A 666 54.02 33.25 24.51
N ASP A 667 53.97 33.90 25.67
CA ASP A 667 54.51 35.24 25.89
C ASP A 667 56.04 35.25 26.08
N ALA A 668 56.68 34.09 26.29
CA ALA A 668 58.12 33.98 26.52
C ALA A 668 58.92 33.87 25.21
N ALA A 669 58.30 33.41 24.12
CA ALA A 669 58.94 33.29 22.82
C ALA A 669 59.27 34.65 22.20
N THR A 670 60.46 34.75 21.59
CA THR A 670 60.90 35.92 20.83
C THR A 670 60.52 35.78 19.35
N CYS A 671 59.87 36.80 18.77
CA CYS A 671 59.62 36.87 17.33
C CYS A 671 60.69 37.69 16.61
N PRO A 672 61.20 37.22 15.45
CA PRO A 672 62.05 38.03 14.58
C PRO A 672 61.28 39.13 13.83
#